data_AF-A0A976EDP5-F1
#
_entry.id   AF-A0A976EDP5-F1
#
_cell.length_a   1.000
_cell.length_b   1.000
_cell.length_c   1.000
_cell.angle_alpha   90.00
_cell.angle_beta   90.00
_cell.angle_gamma   90.00
#
_symmetry.space_group_name_H-M   'P 1'
#
loop_
_entity.id
_entity.type
_entity.pdbx_description
1 polymer ?
#
loop_
_entity_poly.entity_id
_entity_poly.type
_entity_poly.pdbx_seq_one_letter_code
_entity_poly.pdbx_strand_id
1 'polypeptide(L)'
;MKYLLAVLFIVFSALAGSSQNIKRKGGLGVAFYQNVPDTLAKRLDYKQGAIVRVVVPNSTAASLGLLKDDIILKINEAPISKPNEILGLAAKLRGEDPIKVEFIRNQQIKTLTGIVVEKPMEKSTSAEVAYGEFAYKNGYVRTIYKTLKGKKPLGTVYFLQGLPCYSLDNMQELDKTKQAIDAMVERGYAVFRMEKGDVGDNQGLPPCEQMGFFDELAMHEAGYKYLLTLPQIDKATIFLFGHSMGGITAPLLAEKFQPRGTVVYGTVFKPWLEYLFDAYIKQSVLQGDDYATLREEIEKAKPYLYDYFYQNKPIEEVIKNPNGLAAFQQILGYVPEAKIFNSGRAPLCYKELNDSKVATAWGNYNNHVLAIYGECDLNANDSLDHIALIKYINANNAGNGTFWVAPKSSHSFEEIGTMADFLKLYENPQALQQYAATRFNPKIFDYTCNWMTQALQKPIKEKTVAFYHDASDNLPELGARKASMDVRAIDIDQDGDLDIILANEFQPNSILINDGTGKFTDESAQRLPQVVHDSEDIAIADFNGDGLLDLVFCSEDDKIHEYYLNKGKGFFEVAPYKLPDSEANAVITLDLNNDKKPDLVFGNNGKNTVLINKGDGTFSVESQRLPDANRVTQDLAAVDIDGDGDLDIFEANEDGNRLLLNNGKGFFSDASQSNLPNDPNVETRKASFADVDNDGDLDIFLSNVKFRPERDIQNRLYINNGKGKFTNETERRIPKDEDHTIDAIFEDVNKDGSKDIVLANVFGAQIKIYLNNGKGEFMENATAILGKKHVRDALGVIAADLNGDGKKDFYFCDRFNPNLGKKDLLLLEN
;
A
#
# COMPACT_ATOMS: atom_id res chain seq x y z
N MET A 1 34.13 -29.94 -65.98
CA MET A 1 33.61 -28.71 -66.62
C MET A 1 32.57 -28.15 -65.65
N LYS A 2 32.94 -27.24 -64.75
CA LYS A 2 32.98 -25.76 -64.86
C LYS A 2 31.63 -25.08 -64.57
N TYR A 3 31.74 -23.98 -63.81
CA TYR A 3 30.77 -22.92 -63.41
C TYR A 3 29.89 -23.26 -62.19
N LEU A 4 30.11 -22.73 -60.97
CA LEU A 4 30.28 -21.35 -60.49
C LEU A 4 29.03 -20.49 -60.67
N LEU A 5 28.25 -20.32 -59.60
CA LEU A 5 27.28 -19.24 -59.44
C LEU A 5 27.26 -18.81 -57.98
N ALA A 6 27.87 -17.66 -57.74
CA ALA A 6 27.82 -16.92 -56.49
C ALA A 6 26.41 -16.34 -56.32
N VAL A 7 25.79 -16.56 -55.16
CA VAL A 7 24.62 -15.82 -54.73
C VAL A 7 25.06 -14.94 -53.56
N LEU A 8 25.18 -13.64 -53.84
CA LEU A 8 25.26 -12.60 -52.82
C LEU A 8 23.99 -12.66 -51.96
N PHE A 9 24.12 -13.04 -50.69
CA PHE A 9 23.13 -12.66 -49.68
C PHE A 9 23.49 -11.26 -49.17
N ILE A 10 22.87 -10.25 -49.76
CA ILE A 10 22.77 -8.93 -49.15
C ILE A 10 21.74 -9.06 -48.03
N VAL A 11 22.20 -9.26 -46.81
CA VAL A 11 21.37 -9.10 -45.61
C VAL A 11 21.23 -7.60 -45.39
N PHE A 12 20.14 -7.03 -45.90
CA PHE A 12 19.66 -5.74 -45.41
C PHE A 12 19.17 -5.95 -43.97
N SER A 13 20.03 -5.66 -42.99
CA SER A 13 19.59 -5.40 -41.63
C SER A 13 18.81 -4.08 -41.63
N ALA A 14 17.51 -4.15 -41.92
CA ALA A 14 16.59 -3.07 -41.60
C ALA A 14 16.42 -3.06 -40.07
N LEU A 15 17.35 -2.41 -39.37
CA LEU A 15 17.06 -1.86 -38.06
C LEU A 15 15.94 -0.86 -38.28
N ALA A 16 14.73 -1.21 -37.82
CA ALA A 16 13.64 -0.25 -37.68
C ALA A 16 14.14 0.85 -36.74
N GLY A 17 14.62 1.95 -37.32
CA GLY A 17 14.97 3.15 -36.58
C GLY A 17 13.69 3.72 -36.01
N SER A 18 13.39 3.40 -34.76
CA SER A 18 12.43 4.16 -33.97
C SER A 18 12.91 5.61 -33.99
N SER A 19 12.13 6.52 -34.58
CA SER A 19 12.40 7.95 -34.45
C SER A 19 12.33 8.28 -32.95
N GLN A 20 13.42 8.77 -32.37
CA GLN A 20 13.40 9.27 -31.00
C GLN A 20 12.48 10.50 -30.94
N ASN A 21 11.58 10.55 -29.96
CA ASN A 21 10.69 11.68 -29.72
C ASN A 21 11.44 12.82 -28.99
N ILE A 22 12.41 12.47 -28.14
CA ILE A 22 13.21 13.46 -27.42
C ILE A 22 14.43 13.88 -28.26
N LYS A 23 14.51 15.18 -28.59
CA LYS A 23 15.75 15.78 -29.12
C LYS A 23 16.78 15.99 -28.02
N ARG A 24 18.05 15.73 -28.32
CA ARG A 24 19.19 15.96 -27.42
C ARG A 24 19.25 17.43 -27.00
N LYS A 25 19.46 17.73 -25.70
CA LYS A 25 19.71 19.12 -25.27
C LYS A 25 21.01 19.63 -25.91
N GLY A 26 20.95 20.85 -26.41
CA GLY A 26 22.09 21.58 -26.91
C GLY A 26 22.80 22.34 -25.80
N GLY A 27 24.00 22.82 -26.09
CA GLY A 27 24.73 23.71 -25.20
C GLY A 27 25.31 24.88 -25.96
N LEU A 28 25.19 26.10 -25.41
CA LEU A 28 25.89 27.24 -26.00
C LEU A 28 27.41 27.06 -25.94
N GLY A 29 27.93 26.51 -24.83
CA GLY A 29 29.34 26.18 -24.66
C GLY A 29 30.26 27.38 -24.48
N VAL A 30 29.81 28.34 -23.67
CA VAL A 30 30.65 29.45 -23.20
C VAL A 30 30.74 29.43 -21.68
N ALA A 31 31.93 29.72 -21.14
CA ALA A 31 32.05 30.24 -19.79
C ALA A 31 31.96 31.76 -19.86
N PHE A 32 31.33 32.38 -18.86
CA PHE A 32 31.15 33.84 -18.80
C PHE A 32 31.53 34.38 -17.42
N TYR A 33 31.67 35.69 -17.32
CA TYR A 33 31.88 36.38 -16.05
C TYR A 33 30.53 36.64 -15.37
N GLN A 34 30.25 35.97 -14.25
CA GLN A 34 29.05 36.25 -13.44
C GLN A 34 29.08 37.69 -12.89
N ASN A 35 30.25 38.09 -12.38
CA ASN A 35 30.57 39.46 -12.01
C ASN A 35 31.68 39.96 -12.94
N VAL A 36 31.41 41.04 -13.69
CA VAL A 36 32.38 41.61 -14.62
C VAL A 36 33.38 42.48 -13.85
N PRO A 37 34.69 42.19 -13.90
CA PRO A 37 35.70 43.03 -13.23
C PRO A 37 35.74 44.44 -13.81
N ASP A 38 35.90 45.47 -12.97
CA ASP A 38 35.93 46.88 -13.40
C ASP A 38 36.97 47.17 -14.49
N THR A 39 38.14 46.53 -14.40
CA THR A 39 39.21 46.64 -15.39
C THR A 39 38.79 46.09 -16.75
N LEU A 40 38.04 44.99 -16.75
CA LEU A 40 37.49 44.37 -17.95
C LEU A 40 36.34 45.20 -18.51
N ALA A 41 35.45 45.69 -17.64
CA ALA A 41 34.31 46.52 -18.02
C ALA A 41 34.75 47.80 -18.74
N LYS A 42 35.75 48.50 -18.18
CA LYS A 42 36.33 49.71 -18.81
C LYS A 42 37.01 49.40 -20.14
N ARG A 43 37.79 48.32 -20.22
CA ARG A 43 38.51 47.92 -21.44
C ARG A 43 37.56 47.63 -22.60
N LEU A 44 36.40 47.06 -22.32
CA LEU A 44 35.42 46.62 -23.33
C LEU A 44 34.24 47.59 -23.54
N ASP A 45 34.21 48.74 -22.84
CA ASP A 45 33.04 49.63 -22.76
C ASP A 45 31.73 48.85 -22.44
N TYR A 46 31.82 47.94 -21.47
CA TYR A 46 30.73 47.04 -21.13
C TYR A 46 29.58 47.79 -20.43
N LYS A 47 28.36 47.60 -20.95
CA LYS A 47 27.12 48.17 -20.38
C LYS A 47 26.15 47.10 -19.90
N GLN A 48 25.97 46.05 -20.71
CA GLN A 48 25.03 44.95 -20.48
C GLN A 48 25.44 43.71 -21.30
N GLY A 49 24.81 42.57 -21.02
CA GLY A 49 25.05 41.32 -21.73
C GLY A 49 25.89 40.31 -20.95
N ALA A 50 26.38 39.29 -21.64
CA ALA A 50 27.26 38.27 -21.04
C ALA A 50 28.61 38.26 -21.77
N ILE A 51 29.68 38.56 -21.04
CA ILE A 51 31.05 38.55 -21.59
C ILE A 51 31.57 37.12 -21.66
N VAL A 52 31.93 36.67 -22.86
CA VAL A 52 32.52 35.35 -23.11
C VAL A 52 33.93 35.31 -22.53
N ARG A 53 34.12 34.46 -21.53
CA ARG A 53 35.42 34.20 -20.88
C ARG A 53 36.18 33.07 -21.56
N VAL A 54 35.48 31.98 -21.88
CA VAL A 54 36.02 30.79 -22.55
C VAL A 54 35.00 30.29 -23.55
N VAL A 55 35.45 29.86 -24.72
CA VAL A 55 34.64 29.12 -25.69
C VAL A 55 35.05 27.66 -25.60
N VAL A 56 34.09 26.78 -25.31
CA VAL A 56 34.33 25.34 -25.20
C VAL A 56 34.49 24.78 -26.63
N PRO A 57 35.57 24.02 -26.93
CA PRO A 57 35.73 23.39 -28.23
C PRO A 57 34.54 22.49 -28.60
N ASN A 58 34.24 22.39 -29.91
CA ASN A 58 33.12 21.59 -30.44
C ASN A 58 31.74 21.94 -29.86
N SER A 59 31.57 23.17 -29.38
CA SER A 59 30.27 23.68 -28.91
C SER A 59 29.57 24.54 -29.95
N THR A 60 28.32 24.92 -29.68
CA THR A 60 27.57 25.89 -30.49
C THR A 60 28.32 27.21 -30.64
N ALA A 61 28.92 27.73 -29.56
CA ALA A 61 29.68 28.97 -29.63
C ALA A 61 30.94 28.83 -30.49
N ALA A 62 31.62 27.69 -30.41
CA ALA A 62 32.78 27.41 -31.26
C ALA A 62 32.39 27.29 -32.74
N SER A 63 31.30 26.58 -33.04
CA SER A 63 30.82 26.41 -34.43
C SER A 63 30.32 27.70 -35.04
N LEU A 64 29.72 28.60 -34.24
CA LEU A 64 29.33 29.94 -34.67
C LEU A 64 30.53 30.88 -34.86
N GLY A 65 31.68 30.60 -34.22
CA GLY A 65 32.84 31.47 -34.25
C GLY A 65 32.78 32.63 -33.24
N LEU A 66 32.13 32.43 -32.10
CA LEU A 66 32.28 33.29 -30.93
C LEU A 66 33.71 33.20 -30.39
N LEU A 67 34.19 34.30 -29.83
CA LEU A 67 35.55 34.43 -29.31
C LEU A 67 35.52 34.94 -27.86
N LYS A 68 36.64 34.77 -27.16
CA LYS A 68 36.87 35.43 -25.87
C LYS A 68 36.69 36.94 -26.02
N ASP A 69 36.12 37.56 -25.00
CA ASP A 69 35.79 38.99 -24.87
C ASP A 69 34.62 39.48 -25.73
N ASP A 70 33.95 38.60 -26.50
CA ASP A 70 32.65 38.93 -27.10
C ASP A 70 31.60 39.20 -26.01
N ILE A 71 30.76 40.21 -26.20
CA ILE A 71 29.66 40.53 -25.28
C ILE A 71 28.34 40.09 -25.91
N ILE A 72 27.76 38.98 -25.46
CA ILE A 72 26.51 38.46 -25.99
C ILE A 72 25.35 39.33 -25.49
N LEU A 73 24.59 39.90 -26.44
CA LEU A 73 23.44 40.76 -26.18
C LEU A 73 22.11 40.03 -26.34
N LYS A 74 22.02 39.07 -27.27
CA LYS A 74 20.80 38.28 -27.52
C LYS A 74 21.13 36.86 -27.93
N ILE A 75 20.27 35.94 -27.51
CA ILE A 75 20.17 34.59 -28.09
C ILE A 75 18.77 34.46 -28.66
N ASN A 76 18.68 34.22 -29.96
CA ASN A 76 17.47 34.31 -30.77
C ASN A 76 16.82 35.69 -30.58
N GLU A 77 15.52 35.72 -30.28
CA GLU A 77 14.76 36.94 -30.01
C GLU A 77 14.96 37.46 -28.57
N ALA A 78 15.58 36.67 -27.68
CA ALA A 78 15.64 36.96 -26.26
C ALA A 78 16.86 37.83 -25.88
N PRO A 79 16.66 39.02 -25.26
CA PRO A 79 17.75 39.87 -24.82
C PRO A 79 18.43 39.34 -23.55
N ILE A 80 19.70 39.68 -23.40
CA ILE A 80 20.52 39.44 -22.22
C ILE A 80 20.93 40.80 -21.67
N SER A 81 20.30 41.21 -20.59
CA SER A 81 20.61 42.43 -19.85
C SER A 81 21.67 42.19 -18.78
N LYS A 82 21.68 41.00 -18.17
CA LYS A 82 22.62 40.59 -17.13
C LYS A 82 23.31 39.27 -17.49
N PRO A 83 24.58 39.06 -17.08
CA PRO A 83 25.32 37.85 -17.45
C PRO A 83 24.59 36.54 -17.12
N ASN A 84 23.92 36.44 -15.97
CA ASN A 84 23.26 35.21 -15.52
C ASN A 84 22.03 34.80 -16.34
N GLU A 85 21.40 35.72 -17.10
CA GLU A 85 20.24 35.41 -17.96
C GLU A 85 20.59 34.42 -19.07
N ILE A 86 21.88 34.34 -19.44
CA ILE A 86 22.38 33.39 -20.44
C ILE A 86 22.14 31.93 -20.03
N LEU A 87 22.11 31.62 -18.73
CA LEU A 87 21.91 30.25 -18.23
C LEU A 87 20.52 29.73 -18.59
N GLY A 88 19.49 30.52 -18.32
CA GLY A 88 18.09 30.16 -18.61
C GLY A 88 17.79 30.07 -20.11
N LEU A 89 18.46 30.89 -20.92
CA LEU A 89 18.33 30.82 -22.38
C LEU A 89 19.10 29.62 -22.95
N ALA A 90 20.32 29.37 -22.48
CA ALA A 90 21.13 28.24 -22.93
C ALA A 90 20.52 26.89 -22.53
N ALA A 91 19.83 26.81 -21.38
CA ALA A 91 19.16 25.60 -20.91
C ALA A 91 18.00 25.13 -21.81
N LYS A 92 17.43 26.04 -22.62
CA LYS A 92 16.32 25.77 -23.55
C LYS A 92 16.79 25.31 -24.94
N LEU A 93 18.09 25.39 -25.23
CA LEU A 93 18.63 25.03 -26.53
C LEU A 93 18.52 23.52 -26.73
N ARG A 94 18.05 23.10 -27.91
CA ARG A 94 18.02 21.70 -28.35
C ARG A 94 18.90 21.54 -29.59
N GLY A 95 19.50 20.37 -29.73
CA GLY A 95 20.30 20.02 -30.89
C GLY A 95 19.55 20.23 -32.19
N GLU A 96 20.32 20.59 -33.22
CA GLU A 96 19.82 20.78 -34.59
C GLU A 96 18.87 21.97 -34.80
N ASP A 97 18.39 22.61 -33.73
CA ASP A 97 17.58 23.80 -33.83
C ASP A 97 18.42 24.99 -34.37
N PRO A 98 17.82 25.88 -35.18
CA PRO A 98 18.49 27.09 -35.61
C PRO A 98 18.73 28.02 -34.41
N ILE A 99 19.91 28.66 -34.40
CA ILE A 99 20.28 29.64 -33.38
C ILE A 99 20.82 30.91 -34.04
N LYS A 100 20.44 32.05 -33.47
CA LYS A 100 20.96 33.37 -33.79
C LYS A 100 21.56 34.00 -32.54
N VAL A 101 22.78 34.52 -32.63
CA VAL A 101 23.45 35.19 -31.50
C VAL A 101 23.86 36.60 -31.92
N GLU A 102 23.35 37.61 -31.22
CA GLU A 102 23.75 39.01 -31.38
C GLU A 102 24.75 39.37 -30.28
N PHE A 103 25.88 39.97 -30.65
CA PHE A 103 26.98 40.23 -29.73
C PHE A 103 27.80 41.45 -30.15
N ILE A 104 28.58 42.02 -29.23
CA ILE A 104 29.54 43.09 -29.50
C ILE A 104 30.93 42.50 -29.64
N ARG A 105 31.62 42.85 -30.73
CA ARG A 105 33.06 42.59 -30.94
C ARG A 105 33.70 43.83 -31.54
N ASN A 106 34.77 44.33 -30.93
CA ASN A 106 35.45 45.56 -31.34
C ASN A 106 34.48 46.76 -31.46
N GLN A 107 33.62 46.93 -30.44
CA GLN A 107 32.61 48.02 -30.35
C GLN A 107 31.54 48.03 -31.47
N GLN A 108 31.46 46.98 -32.29
CA GLN A 108 30.40 46.82 -33.29
C GLN A 108 29.47 45.68 -32.92
N ILE A 109 28.17 45.88 -33.11
CA ILE A 109 27.16 44.83 -33.00
C ILE A 109 27.28 43.93 -34.23
N LYS A 110 27.40 42.63 -33.98
CA LYS A 110 27.46 41.57 -34.98
C LYS A 110 26.40 40.52 -34.67
N THR A 111 26.06 39.75 -35.70
CA THR A 111 25.11 38.64 -35.58
C THR A 111 25.72 37.41 -36.22
N LEU A 112 25.66 36.29 -35.51
CA LEU A 112 25.99 34.96 -36.02
C LEU A 112 24.73 34.10 -36.06
N THR A 113 24.61 33.28 -37.09
CA THR A 113 23.52 32.32 -37.25
C THR A 113 24.10 30.95 -37.54
N GLY A 114 23.50 29.91 -36.99
CA GLY A 114 23.92 28.54 -37.25
C GLY A 114 22.97 27.55 -36.60
N ILE A 115 23.51 26.39 -36.26
CA ILE A 115 22.77 25.29 -35.68
C ILE A 115 23.31 25.00 -34.29
N VAL A 116 22.43 24.73 -33.34
CA VAL A 116 22.80 24.32 -31.99
C VAL A 116 23.50 22.97 -32.04
N VAL A 117 24.67 22.89 -31.43
CA VAL A 117 25.42 21.64 -31.24
C VAL A 117 24.87 20.89 -30.04
N GLU A 118 24.58 19.61 -30.25
CA GLU A 118 24.14 18.66 -29.22
C GLU A 118 25.17 18.51 -28.10
N LYS A 119 24.70 18.35 -26.86
CA LYS A 119 25.58 17.88 -25.78
C LYS A 119 26.04 16.45 -26.08
N PRO A 120 27.31 16.12 -25.82
CA PRO A 120 27.81 14.77 -26.08
C PRO A 120 27.04 13.73 -25.27
N MET A 121 26.75 12.59 -25.90
CA MET A 121 26.32 11.38 -25.18
C MET A 121 27.49 10.77 -24.42
N GLU A 122 27.20 10.10 -23.32
CA GLU A 122 28.17 9.36 -22.54
C GLU A 122 28.84 8.28 -23.39
N LYS A 123 30.17 8.20 -23.26
CA LYS A 123 30.99 7.17 -23.90
C LYS A 123 31.78 6.44 -22.84
N SER A 124 31.97 5.14 -23.04
CA SER A 124 32.84 4.33 -22.22
C SER A 124 33.71 3.42 -23.09
N THR A 125 34.97 3.26 -22.67
CA THR A 125 35.91 2.33 -23.28
C THR A 125 35.57 0.88 -22.90
N SER A 126 35.13 0.65 -21.66
CA SER A 126 34.81 -0.67 -21.09
C SER A 126 33.34 -1.07 -21.17
N ALA A 127 32.41 -0.11 -21.28
CA ALA A 127 30.97 -0.35 -21.22
C ALA A 127 30.22 0.13 -22.48
N GLU A 128 29.08 -0.51 -22.77
CA GLU A 128 28.07 -0.05 -23.71
C GLU A 128 27.06 0.82 -22.98
N VAL A 129 26.68 1.94 -23.60
CA VAL A 129 25.70 2.89 -23.05
C VAL A 129 24.56 3.00 -24.06
N ALA A 130 23.39 2.48 -23.68
CA ALA A 130 22.18 2.55 -24.49
C ALA A 130 21.25 3.64 -23.95
N TYR A 131 20.74 4.48 -24.84
CA TYR A 131 19.75 5.50 -24.52
C TYR A 131 18.37 5.02 -24.95
N GLY A 132 17.40 5.18 -24.07
CA GLY A 132 15.99 4.91 -24.34
C GLY A 132 15.12 6.07 -23.87
N GLU A 133 13.81 5.94 -24.04
CA GLU A 133 12.85 6.95 -23.58
C GLU A 133 11.47 6.32 -23.36
N PHE A 134 10.68 6.93 -22.48
CA PHE A 134 9.28 6.59 -22.30
C PHE A 134 8.43 7.84 -22.09
N ALA A 135 7.15 7.77 -22.46
CA ALA A 135 6.20 8.85 -22.25
C ALA A 135 5.78 8.92 -20.78
N TYR A 136 5.69 10.12 -20.23
CA TYR A 136 5.17 10.38 -18.88
C TYR A 136 4.40 11.70 -18.88
N LYS A 137 3.12 11.65 -18.49
CA LYS A 137 2.18 12.78 -18.61
C LYS A 137 2.23 13.37 -20.04
N ASN A 138 2.50 14.68 -20.15
CA ASN A 138 2.57 15.40 -21.42
C ASN A 138 3.99 15.44 -22.02
N GLY A 139 4.91 14.67 -21.48
CA GLY A 139 6.33 14.71 -21.81
C GLY A 139 6.96 13.35 -21.98
N TYR A 140 8.28 13.35 -22.06
CA TYR A 140 9.10 12.15 -22.23
C TYR A 140 10.30 12.20 -21.28
N VAL A 141 10.61 11.02 -20.73
CA VAL A 141 11.74 10.79 -19.83
C VAL A 141 12.82 10.02 -20.56
N ARG A 142 14.06 10.50 -20.48
CA ARG A 142 15.25 9.82 -20.98
C ARG A 142 15.71 8.76 -19.98
N THR A 143 16.04 7.58 -20.51
CA THR A 143 16.64 6.48 -19.75
C THR A 143 18.01 6.16 -20.30
N ILE A 144 18.90 5.70 -19.42
CA ILE A 144 20.27 5.30 -19.75
C ILE A 144 20.49 3.91 -19.15
N TYR A 145 20.89 2.98 -20.00
CA TYR A 145 21.20 1.61 -19.61
C TYR A 145 22.67 1.32 -19.93
N LYS A 146 23.47 1.11 -18.88
CA LYS A 146 24.91 0.88 -18.99
C LYS A 146 25.26 -0.56 -18.67
N THR A 147 26.01 -1.20 -19.56
CA THR A 147 26.40 -2.62 -19.45
C THR A 147 27.86 -2.83 -19.81
N LEU A 148 28.48 -3.86 -19.26
CA LEU A 148 29.88 -4.18 -19.56
C LEU A 148 30.00 -4.80 -20.96
N LYS A 149 30.92 -4.30 -21.80
CA LYS A 149 31.06 -4.75 -23.20
C LYS A 149 31.27 -6.27 -23.30
N GLY A 150 30.49 -6.90 -24.17
CA GLY A 150 30.63 -8.32 -24.51
C GLY A 150 30.32 -9.29 -23.36
N LYS A 151 29.69 -8.85 -22.26
CA LYS A 151 29.31 -9.71 -21.13
C LYS A 151 27.83 -9.55 -20.79
N LYS A 152 27.15 -10.68 -20.58
CA LYS A 152 25.79 -10.68 -20.03
C LYS A 152 25.84 -10.20 -18.57
N PRO A 153 25.00 -9.24 -18.15
CA PRO A 153 24.94 -8.80 -16.76
C PRO A 153 24.52 -9.92 -15.80
N LEU A 154 25.03 -9.88 -14.56
CA LEU A 154 24.58 -10.73 -13.45
C LEU A 154 23.15 -10.39 -13.00
N GLY A 155 22.79 -9.12 -13.15
CA GLY A 155 21.48 -8.55 -12.83
C GLY A 155 21.45 -7.07 -13.24
N THR A 156 20.30 -6.44 -13.07
CA THR A 156 20.13 -5.00 -13.38
C THR A 156 19.86 -4.21 -12.12
N VAL A 157 20.70 -3.21 -11.85
CA VAL A 157 20.50 -2.24 -10.78
C VAL A 157 19.75 -1.03 -11.32
N TYR A 158 18.58 -0.75 -10.79
CA TYR A 158 17.92 0.55 -10.95
C TYR A 158 18.51 1.51 -9.93
N PHE A 159 19.31 2.47 -10.42
CA PHE A 159 19.90 3.51 -9.60
C PHE A 159 18.91 4.66 -9.36
N LEU A 160 18.60 4.91 -8.09
CA LEU A 160 17.72 5.99 -7.64
C LEU A 160 18.60 7.07 -7.00
N GLN A 161 18.69 8.22 -7.68
CA GLN A 161 19.53 9.34 -7.23
C GLN A 161 18.97 10.04 -5.99
N GLY A 162 19.84 10.77 -5.29
CA GLY A 162 19.48 11.57 -4.13
C GLY A 162 18.70 12.85 -4.43
N LEU A 163 18.68 13.75 -3.44
CA LEU A 163 17.96 15.03 -3.45
C LEU A 163 18.23 15.94 -4.68
N PRO A 164 19.48 16.16 -5.11
CA PRO A 164 19.81 17.21 -6.08
C PRO A 164 19.23 16.99 -7.49
N CYS A 165 18.89 18.10 -8.16
CA CYS A 165 18.41 18.14 -9.55
C CYS A 165 19.57 18.34 -10.53
N TYR A 166 20.33 17.27 -10.81
CA TYR A 166 21.38 17.28 -11.85
C TYR A 166 21.31 16.02 -12.71
N SER A 167 21.94 16.11 -13.89
CA SER A 167 21.89 15.09 -14.92
C SER A 167 22.73 13.88 -14.54
N LEU A 168 22.16 12.68 -14.67
CA LEU A 168 22.90 11.41 -14.61
C LEU A 168 23.49 11.01 -15.97
N ASP A 169 23.49 11.92 -16.92
CA ASP A 169 24.03 11.74 -18.25
C ASP A 169 25.38 12.43 -18.43
N ASN A 170 26.33 11.72 -19.06
CA ASN A 170 27.64 12.21 -19.46
C ASN A 170 28.34 13.02 -18.34
N MET A 171 28.26 12.50 -17.12
CA MET A 171 28.89 13.07 -15.93
C MET A 171 30.42 13.11 -16.06
N GLN A 172 31.06 13.99 -15.30
CA GLN A 172 32.52 14.10 -15.29
C GLN A 172 33.17 12.84 -14.72
N GLU A 173 34.37 12.48 -15.18
CA GLU A 173 35.08 11.25 -14.74
C GLU A 173 35.29 11.14 -13.23
N LEU A 174 35.44 12.27 -12.53
CA LEU A 174 35.64 12.30 -11.08
C LEU A 174 34.33 12.46 -10.28
N ASP A 175 33.18 12.48 -10.96
CA ASP A 175 31.87 12.51 -10.33
C ASP A 175 31.63 11.18 -9.58
N LYS A 176 31.25 11.27 -8.30
CA LYS A 176 31.12 10.09 -7.44
C LYS A 176 29.97 9.20 -7.82
N THR A 177 28.88 9.77 -8.35
CA THR A 177 27.75 9.01 -8.87
C THR A 177 28.16 8.25 -10.12
N LYS A 178 28.95 8.86 -11.01
CA LYS A 178 29.55 8.14 -12.14
C LYS A 178 30.48 7.01 -11.68
N GLN A 179 31.37 7.28 -10.73
CA GLN A 179 32.29 6.26 -10.20
C GLN A 179 31.54 5.11 -9.51
N ALA A 180 30.44 5.39 -8.82
CA ALA A 180 29.54 4.38 -8.25
C ALA A 180 28.90 3.48 -9.32
N ILE A 181 28.35 4.10 -10.36
CA ILE A 181 27.75 3.39 -11.50
C ILE A 181 28.80 2.53 -12.21
N ASP A 182 29.96 3.11 -12.50
CA ASP A 182 31.06 2.42 -13.18
C ASP A 182 31.57 1.25 -12.33
N ALA A 183 31.69 1.43 -11.01
CA ALA A 183 32.09 0.37 -10.09
C ALA A 183 31.12 -0.82 -10.09
N MET A 184 29.81 -0.60 -10.18
CA MET A 184 28.82 -1.68 -10.32
C MET A 184 28.91 -2.38 -11.67
N VAL A 185 29.12 -1.62 -12.75
CA VAL A 185 29.27 -2.15 -14.11
C VAL A 185 30.52 -3.01 -14.25
N GLU A 186 31.65 -2.55 -13.70
CA GLU A 186 32.91 -3.29 -13.66
C GLU A 186 32.79 -4.60 -12.86
N ARG A 187 31.89 -4.65 -11.88
CA ARG A 187 31.57 -5.85 -11.07
C ARG A 187 30.50 -6.75 -11.71
N GLY A 188 30.11 -6.47 -12.96
CA GLY A 188 29.28 -7.35 -13.78
C GLY A 188 27.78 -7.08 -13.73
N TYR A 189 27.33 -6.02 -13.05
CA TYR A 189 25.92 -5.62 -13.04
C TYR A 189 25.63 -4.63 -14.16
N ALA A 190 24.41 -4.63 -14.69
CA ALA A 190 23.94 -3.52 -15.52
C ALA A 190 23.39 -2.41 -14.61
N VAL A 191 23.48 -1.16 -15.05
CA VAL A 191 22.87 -0.04 -14.33
C VAL A 191 21.87 0.66 -15.23
N PHE A 192 20.61 0.63 -14.83
CA PHE A 192 19.52 1.41 -15.39
C PHE A 192 19.33 2.67 -14.55
N ARG A 193 19.18 3.81 -15.23
CA ARG A 193 18.87 5.09 -14.58
C ARG A 193 18.03 5.96 -15.50
N MET A 194 17.38 6.94 -14.89
CA MET A 194 16.56 7.92 -15.58
C MET A 194 16.81 9.31 -14.99
N GLU A 195 16.51 10.33 -15.78
CA GLU A 195 16.63 11.73 -15.36
C GLU A 195 15.40 12.20 -14.58
N LYS A 196 15.58 13.18 -13.68
CA LYS A 196 14.48 13.89 -13.01
C LYS A 196 13.74 14.86 -13.95
N GLY A 197 12.60 15.41 -13.53
CA GLY A 197 11.80 16.32 -14.37
C GLY A 197 12.60 17.51 -14.92
N ASP A 198 12.50 17.74 -16.23
CA ASP A 198 13.27 18.73 -17.02
C ASP A 198 14.81 18.70 -16.83
N VAL A 199 15.35 17.63 -16.24
CA VAL A 199 16.80 17.38 -16.14
C VAL A 199 17.28 16.55 -17.33
N GLY A 200 18.55 16.74 -17.70
CA GLY A 200 19.15 16.03 -18.84
C GLY A 200 18.37 16.30 -20.12
N ASP A 201 17.98 15.26 -20.83
CA ASP A 201 17.21 15.37 -22.07
C ASP A 201 15.70 15.47 -21.91
N ASN A 202 15.17 15.29 -20.70
CA ASN A 202 13.73 15.24 -20.47
C ASN A 202 13.01 16.44 -21.10
N GLN A 203 11.81 16.19 -21.62
CA GLN A 203 11.05 17.17 -22.41
C GLN A 203 9.58 17.16 -22.01
N GLY A 204 8.98 18.34 -21.88
CA GLY A 204 7.54 18.47 -21.58
C GLY A 204 7.16 18.14 -20.13
N LEU A 205 8.12 18.18 -19.20
CA LEU A 205 7.93 17.89 -17.78
C LEU A 205 8.19 19.13 -16.92
N PRO A 206 7.57 19.25 -15.73
CA PRO A 206 7.89 20.31 -14.78
C PRO A 206 9.36 20.27 -14.34
N PRO A 207 9.97 21.41 -13.98
CA PRO A 207 11.31 21.45 -13.40
C PRO A 207 11.40 20.63 -12.12
N CYS A 208 12.45 19.83 -11.98
CA CYS A 208 12.72 18.99 -10.81
C CYS A 208 12.62 19.75 -9.48
N GLU A 209 13.06 21.01 -9.45
CA GLU A 209 13.04 21.86 -8.26
C GLU A 209 11.61 22.16 -7.78
N GLN A 210 10.63 22.12 -8.69
CA GLN A 210 9.22 22.40 -8.44
C GLN A 210 8.38 21.13 -8.27
N MET A 211 8.94 19.95 -8.53
CA MET A 211 8.22 18.68 -8.41
C MET A 211 8.07 18.26 -6.95
N GLY A 212 6.86 17.82 -6.61
CA GLY A 212 6.58 17.04 -5.41
C GLY A 212 7.28 15.67 -5.43
N PHE A 213 7.45 15.08 -4.25
CA PHE A 213 8.02 13.75 -4.08
C PHE A 213 7.15 12.66 -4.70
N PHE A 214 5.82 12.74 -4.56
CA PHE A 214 4.92 11.72 -5.12
C PHE A 214 4.87 11.75 -6.65
N ASP A 215 5.02 12.92 -7.27
CA ASP A 215 5.14 13.01 -8.73
C ASP A 215 6.47 12.42 -9.22
N GLU A 216 7.56 12.67 -8.49
CA GLU A 216 8.87 12.04 -8.77
C GLU A 216 8.82 10.51 -8.58
N LEU A 217 8.15 10.02 -7.54
CA LEU A 217 7.91 8.60 -7.30
C LEU A 217 7.11 7.96 -8.43
N ALA A 218 5.98 8.56 -8.83
CA ALA A 218 5.15 8.06 -9.94
C ALA A 218 5.92 8.02 -11.27
N MET A 219 6.80 8.99 -11.50
CA MET A 219 7.70 9.00 -12.65
C MET A 219 8.72 7.84 -12.59
N HIS A 220 9.25 7.52 -11.41
CA HIS A 220 10.09 6.33 -11.20
C HIS A 220 9.32 5.02 -11.36
N GLU A 221 8.06 4.95 -10.94
CA GLU A 221 7.21 3.77 -11.19
C GLU A 221 7.01 3.53 -12.69
N ALA A 222 6.76 4.59 -13.46
CA ALA A 222 6.68 4.52 -14.91
C ALA A 222 8.02 4.07 -15.52
N GLY A 223 9.14 4.56 -14.98
CA GLY A 223 10.49 4.11 -15.36
C GLY A 223 10.74 2.64 -15.07
N TYR A 224 10.26 2.12 -13.93
CA TYR A 224 10.37 0.70 -13.60
C TYR A 224 9.51 -0.15 -14.55
N LYS A 225 8.28 0.28 -14.84
CA LYS A 225 7.42 -0.39 -15.83
C LYS A 225 8.08 -0.43 -17.20
N TYR A 226 8.70 0.67 -17.65
CA TYR A 226 9.46 0.70 -18.90
C TYR A 226 10.64 -0.27 -18.87
N LEU A 227 11.42 -0.30 -17.78
CA LEU A 227 12.52 -1.26 -17.60
C LEU A 227 12.06 -2.71 -17.82
N LEU A 228 10.87 -3.07 -17.32
CA LEU A 228 10.28 -4.41 -17.50
C LEU A 228 9.88 -4.75 -18.94
N THR A 229 9.77 -3.75 -19.83
CA THR A 229 9.48 -3.95 -21.26
C THR A 229 10.74 -4.24 -22.09
N LEU A 230 11.92 -3.95 -21.56
CA LEU A 230 13.17 -4.10 -22.29
C LEU A 230 13.53 -5.60 -22.43
N PRO A 231 13.71 -6.13 -23.65
CA PRO A 231 13.87 -7.56 -23.89
C PRO A 231 15.15 -8.15 -23.28
N GLN A 232 16.16 -7.32 -23.04
CA GLN A 232 17.42 -7.73 -22.42
C GLN A 232 17.35 -7.89 -20.89
N ILE A 233 16.22 -7.53 -20.26
CA ILE A 233 16.09 -7.52 -18.80
C ILE A 233 15.56 -8.85 -18.29
N ASP A 234 16.33 -9.46 -17.38
CA ASP A 234 15.87 -10.57 -16.55
C ASP A 234 15.18 -10.01 -15.30
N LYS A 235 13.85 -10.12 -15.26
CA LYS A 235 13.00 -9.58 -14.21
C LYS A 235 13.31 -10.15 -12.82
N ALA A 236 13.80 -11.39 -12.75
CA ALA A 236 14.13 -12.06 -11.48
C ALA A 236 15.44 -11.56 -10.85
N THR A 237 16.21 -10.74 -11.57
CA THR A 237 17.54 -10.25 -11.14
C THR A 237 17.62 -8.73 -11.09
N ILE A 238 16.48 -8.05 -10.97
CA ILE A 238 16.43 -6.59 -10.78
C ILE A 238 16.71 -6.24 -9.31
N PHE A 239 17.60 -5.29 -9.08
CA PHE A 239 17.89 -4.69 -7.79
C PHE A 239 17.57 -3.20 -7.80
N LEU A 240 17.20 -2.65 -6.65
CA LEU A 240 17.15 -1.19 -6.45
C LEU A 240 18.40 -0.75 -5.68
N PHE A 241 18.99 0.37 -6.08
CA PHE A 241 20.01 1.07 -5.29
C PHE A 241 19.56 2.49 -5.03
N GLY A 242 19.12 2.76 -3.80
CA GLY A 242 18.70 4.06 -3.32
C GLY A 242 19.82 4.82 -2.62
N HIS A 243 20.27 5.94 -3.20
CA HIS A 243 21.24 6.83 -2.58
C HIS A 243 20.54 8.04 -1.95
N SER A 244 20.85 8.37 -0.69
CA SER A 244 20.27 9.54 -0.02
C SER A 244 18.74 9.46 -0.02
N MET A 245 18.01 10.48 -0.52
CA MET A 245 16.56 10.38 -0.71
C MET A 245 16.11 9.23 -1.63
N GLY A 246 16.96 8.75 -2.53
CA GLY A 246 16.69 7.53 -3.28
C GLY A 246 16.46 6.32 -2.36
N GLY A 247 17.03 6.34 -1.15
CA GLY A 247 16.77 5.34 -0.11
C GLY A 247 15.38 5.43 0.55
N ILE A 248 14.65 6.52 0.35
CA ILE A 248 13.24 6.71 0.71
C ILE A 248 12.33 6.31 -0.46
N THR A 249 12.73 6.62 -1.70
CA THR A 249 12.03 6.17 -2.92
C THR A 249 12.10 4.66 -3.11
N ALA A 250 13.26 4.06 -2.81
CA ALA A 250 13.52 2.63 -3.01
C ALA A 250 12.48 1.70 -2.36
N PRO A 251 12.14 1.83 -1.06
CA PRO A 251 11.12 0.96 -0.45
C PRO A 251 9.75 1.08 -1.09
N LEU A 252 9.34 2.28 -1.50
CA LEU A 252 8.03 2.51 -2.12
C LEU A 252 7.93 1.81 -3.49
N LEU A 253 9.01 1.80 -4.27
CA LEU A 253 9.10 0.98 -5.47
C LEU A 253 9.21 -0.52 -5.14
N ALA A 254 9.96 -0.86 -4.10
CA ALA A 254 10.20 -2.25 -3.71
C ALA A 254 8.91 -2.95 -3.27
N GLU A 255 8.07 -2.27 -2.49
CA GLU A 255 6.73 -2.72 -2.11
C GLU A 255 5.89 -3.13 -3.33
N LYS A 256 5.92 -2.30 -4.38
CA LYS A 256 5.10 -2.48 -5.57
C LYS A 256 5.64 -3.55 -6.52
N PHE A 257 6.94 -3.57 -6.76
CA PHE A 257 7.55 -4.36 -7.83
C PHE A 257 8.33 -5.58 -7.34
N GLN A 258 8.52 -5.73 -6.02
CA GLN A 258 9.21 -6.85 -5.38
C GLN A 258 10.54 -7.25 -6.09
N PRO A 259 11.47 -6.28 -6.30
CA PRO A 259 12.79 -6.58 -6.88
C PRO A 259 13.52 -7.63 -6.04
N ARG A 260 14.54 -8.25 -6.62
CA ARG A 260 15.34 -9.31 -5.99
C ARG A 260 16.01 -8.86 -4.70
N GLY A 261 16.39 -7.59 -4.64
CA GLY A 261 16.99 -6.98 -3.46
C GLY A 261 16.97 -5.46 -3.57
N THR A 262 16.96 -4.80 -2.43
CA THR A 262 17.01 -3.34 -2.33
C THR A 262 18.19 -2.94 -1.46
N VAL A 263 19.04 -2.08 -2.00
CA VAL A 263 20.18 -1.48 -1.30
C VAL A 263 19.85 -0.01 -1.03
N VAL A 264 20.06 0.44 0.21
CA VAL A 264 19.92 1.84 0.58
C VAL A 264 21.20 2.34 1.23
N TYR A 265 21.72 3.47 0.75
CA TYR A 265 22.93 4.11 1.26
C TYR A 265 22.62 5.52 1.77
N GLY A 266 22.86 5.77 3.05
CA GLY A 266 22.60 7.07 3.67
C GLY A 266 21.11 7.43 3.67
N THR A 267 20.28 6.51 4.15
CA THR A 267 18.80 6.65 4.17
C THR A 267 18.26 7.08 5.53
N VAL A 268 16.95 7.31 5.59
CA VAL A 268 16.17 7.65 6.78
C VAL A 268 14.99 6.67 6.89
N PHE A 269 14.73 6.17 8.09
CA PHE A 269 13.59 5.27 8.36
C PHE A 269 12.45 5.94 9.12
N LYS A 270 12.76 6.96 9.94
CA LYS A 270 11.79 7.73 10.72
C LYS A 270 11.03 8.76 9.86
N PRO A 271 9.92 9.33 10.36
CA PRO A 271 9.23 10.44 9.69
C PRO A 271 10.17 11.61 9.40
N TRP A 272 9.95 12.28 8.27
CA TRP A 272 10.88 13.30 7.76
C TRP A 272 11.08 14.46 8.74
N LEU A 273 10.02 14.96 9.39
CA LEU A 273 10.14 16.06 10.36
C LEU A 273 11.00 15.67 11.57
N GLU A 274 10.93 14.44 12.04
CA GLU A 274 11.78 13.96 13.13
C GLU A 274 13.25 13.91 12.71
N TYR A 275 13.51 13.45 11.49
CA TYR A 275 14.85 13.50 10.91
C TYR A 275 15.39 14.93 10.80
N LEU A 276 14.55 15.90 10.40
CA LEU A 276 14.97 17.30 10.31
C LEU A 276 15.41 17.87 11.66
N PHE A 277 14.69 17.56 12.75
CA PHE A 277 15.09 17.99 14.08
C PHE A 277 16.41 17.36 14.52
N ASP A 278 16.59 16.07 14.26
CA ASP A 278 17.86 15.38 14.53
C ASP A 278 19.00 15.98 13.71
N ALA A 279 18.77 16.25 12.43
CA ALA A 279 19.73 16.83 11.52
C ALA A 279 20.15 18.23 11.98
N TYR A 280 19.18 19.10 12.30
CA TYR A 280 19.46 20.45 12.79
C TYR A 280 20.35 20.40 14.04
N ILE A 281 19.98 19.62 15.06
CA ILE A 281 20.76 19.53 16.29
C ILE A 281 22.14 18.93 16.03
N LYS A 282 22.20 17.74 15.45
CA LYS A 282 23.46 16.98 15.35
C LYS A 282 24.47 17.71 14.47
N GLN A 283 24.02 18.30 13.36
CA GLN A 283 24.92 18.99 12.45
C GLN A 283 25.40 20.33 13.04
N SER A 284 24.53 21.09 13.71
CA SER A 284 24.90 22.36 14.36
C SER A 284 25.85 22.15 15.55
N VAL A 285 25.60 21.14 16.39
CA VAL A 285 26.51 20.80 17.52
C VAL A 285 27.91 20.45 17.03
N LEU A 286 28.01 19.74 15.89
CA LEU A 286 29.31 19.43 15.29
C LEU A 286 30.04 20.66 14.74
N GLN A 287 29.34 21.78 14.54
CA GLN A 287 29.90 23.08 14.17
C GLN A 287 30.22 23.97 15.39
N GLY A 288 29.96 23.47 16.61
CA GLY A 288 30.26 24.16 17.86
C GLY A 288 29.08 24.93 18.47
N ASP A 289 27.88 24.80 17.92
CA ASP A 289 26.69 25.44 18.47
C ASP A 289 26.25 24.80 19.81
N ASP A 290 25.69 25.61 20.70
CA ASP A 290 25.24 25.17 22.01
C ASP A 290 23.96 24.33 21.93
N TYR A 291 24.01 23.13 22.51
CA TYR A 291 22.91 22.17 22.46
C TYR A 291 21.62 22.69 23.11
N ALA A 292 21.72 23.44 24.22
CA ALA A 292 20.54 23.94 24.93
C ALA A 292 19.82 25.02 24.11
N THR A 293 20.59 25.89 23.46
CA THR A 293 20.08 26.92 22.56
C THR A 293 19.34 26.30 21.38
N LEU A 294 19.94 25.31 20.70
CA LEU A 294 19.30 24.62 19.55
C LEU A 294 17.99 23.93 19.95
N ARG A 295 17.91 23.37 21.17
CA ARG A 295 16.68 22.77 21.70
C ARG A 295 15.60 23.82 21.91
N GLU A 296 15.95 24.98 22.46
CA GLU A 296 15.00 26.09 22.64
C GLU A 296 14.48 26.61 21.29
N GLU A 297 15.34 26.68 20.27
CA GLU A 297 14.96 27.07 18.91
C GLU A 297 13.97 26.08 18.29
N ILE A 298 14.20 24.77 18.45
CA ILE A 298 13.26 23.74 17.98
C ILE A 298 11.91 23.89 18.66
N GLU A 299 11.85 24.08 19.99
CA GLU A 299 10.57 24.24 20.69
C GLU A 299 9.79 25.48 20.20
N LYS A 300 10.49 26.56 19.82
CA LYS A 300 9.88 27.75 19.20
C LYS A 300 9.37 27.47 17.78
N ALA A 301 10.11 26.69 17.00
CA ALA A 301 9.78 26.36 15.62
C ALA A 301 8.68 25.29 15.49
N LYS A 302 8.60 24.37 16.46
CA LYS A 302 7.77 23.17 16.43
C LYS A 302 6.29 23.44 16.10
N PRO A 303 5.58 24.41 16.71
CA PRO A 303 4.17 24.64 16.39
C PRO A 303 3.94 24.94 14.90
N TYR A 304 4.83 25.73 14.29
CA TYR A 304 4.71 26.14 12.88
C TYR A 304 5.04 25.01 11.91
N LEU A 305 6.03 24.19 12.24
CA LEU A 305 6.35 23.01 11.44
C LEU A 305 5.27 21.94 11.56
N TYR A 306 4.67 21.74 12.74
CA TYR A 306 3.53 20.85 12.92
C TYR A 306 2.29 21.33 12.14
N ASP A 307 2.03 22.63 12.14
CA ASP A 307 0.96 23.23 11.35
C ASP A 307 1.09 22.88 9.85
N TYR A 308 2.31 22.90 9.32
CA TYR A 308 2.57 22.57 7.91
C TYR A 308 2.58 21.06 7.63
N PHE A 309 3.36 20.31 8.41
CA PHE A 309 3.59 18.88 8.16
C PHE A 309 2.39 18.01 8.55
N TYR A 310 1.71 18.31 9.66
CA TYR A 310 0.66 17.46 10.21
C TYR A 310 -0.75 18.06 10.15
N GLN A 311 -0.90 19.38 10.18
CA GLN A 311 -2.22 20.04 10.11
C GLN A 311 -2.56 20.55 8.70
N ASN A 312 -1.75 20.24 7.70
CA ASN A 312 -1.96 20.59 6.28
C ASN A 312 -2.15 22.09 6.01
N LYS A 313 -1.65 22.99 6.87
CA LYS A 313 -1.71 24.43 6.61
C LYS A 313 -0.79 24.80 5.44
N PRO A 314 -1.23 25.62 4.47
CA PRO A 314 -0.37 26.11 3.40
C PRO A 314 0.83 26.87 3.94
N ILE A 315 2.01 26.70 3.33
CA ILE A 315 3.23 27.40 3.79
C ILE A 315 3.04 28.92 3.74
N GLU A 316 2.30 29.43 2.74
CA GLU A 316 1.96 30.84 2.57
C GLU A 316 1.14 31.41 3.74
N GLU A 317 0.42 30.55 4.47
CA GLU A 317 -0.29 30.95 5.67
C GLU A 317 0.65 30.97 6.88
N VAL A 318 1.45 29.92 7.05
CA VAL A 318 2.35 29.77 8.20
C VAL A 318 3.42 30.87 8.23
N ILE A 319 3.98 31.25 7.07
CA ILE A 319 5.04 32.27 6.99
C ILE A 319 4.52 33.71 7.11
N LYS A 320 3.20 33.95 7.20
CA LYS A 320 2.67 35.28 7.57
C LYS A 320 3.07 35.66 9.00
N ASN A 321 3.26 34.66 9.86
CA ASN A 321 3.84 34.85 11.18
C ASN A 321 5.37 34.93 11.07
N PRO A 322 6.02 36.00 11.56
CA PRO A 322 7.48 36.13 11.52
C PRO A 322 8.23 34.95 12.16
N ASN A 323 7.69 34.36 13.22
CA ASN A 323 8.28 33.18 13.87
C ASN A 323 8.11 31.91 13.01
N GLY A 324 7.00 31.81 12.28
CA GLY A 324 6.79 30.73 11.32
C GLY A 324 7.77 30.83 10.15
N LEU A 325 7.95 32.03 9.59
CA LEU A 325 8.97 32.28 8.57
C LEU A 325 10.38 31.93 9.09
N ALA A 326 10.73 32.40 10.29
CA ALA A 326 12.02 32.10 10.91
C ALA A 326 12.24 30.60 11.09
N ALA A 327 11.22 29.85 11.53
CA ALA A 327 11.29 28.38 11.67
C ALA A 327 11.68 27.69 10.35
N PHE A 328 11.03 28.06 9.24
CA PHE A 328 11.33 27.51 7.92
C PHE A 328 12.70 27.96 7.39
N GLN A 329 13.12 29.20 7.66
CA GLN A 329 14.43 29.70 7.26
C GLN A 329 15.57 29.02 8.03
N GLN A 330 15.40 28.80 9.33
CA GLN A 330 16.44 28.22 10.19
C GLN A 330 16.59 26.71 9.98
N ILE A 331 15.49 25.95 10.04
CA ILE A 331 15.56 24.48 10.04
C ILE A 331 15.66 23.90 8.63
N LEU A 332 14.99 24.52 7.66
CA LEU A 332 14.90 24.00 6.29
C LEU A 332 15.60 24.89 5.25
N GLY A 333 16.07 26.08 5.63
CA GLY A 333 16.70 27.00 4.69
C GLY A 333 15.74 27.56 3.65
N TYR A 334 14.51 27.91 4.02
CA TYR A 334 13.53 28.44 3.07
C TYR A 334 13.95 29.81 2.51
N VAL A 335 13.80 29.98 1.19
CA VAL A 335 14.07 31.24 0.48
C VAL A 335 12.76 31.79 -0.07
N PRO A 336 12.11 32.76 0.60
CA PRO A 336 10.77 33.25 0.22
C PRO A 336 10.68 33.78 -1.21
N GLU A 337 11.73 34.46 -1.68
CA GLU A 337 11.78 35.04 -3.03
C GLU A 337 11.81 33.96 -4.12
N ALA A 338 12.46 32.84 -3.84
CA ALA A 338 12.61 31.72 -4.77
C ALA A 338 11.54 30.64 -4.56
N LYS A 339 10.80 30.68 -3.44
CA LYS A 339 9.78 29.70 -3.02
C LYS A 339 10.30 28.26 -3.00
N ILE A 340 11.57 28.08 -2.68
CA ILE A 340 12.25 26.79 -2.55
C ILE A 340 13.11 26.80 -1.29
N PHE A 341 13.53 25.63 -0.84
CA PHE A 341 14.53 25.48 0.21
C PHE A 341 15.95 25.54 -0.36
N ASN A 342 16.95 25.79 0.48
CA ASN A 342 18.38 25.84 0.11
C ASN A 342 18.90 24.55 -0.53
N SER A 343 18.20 23.44 -0.33
CA SER A 343 18.42 22.18 -1.04
C SER A 343 18.09 22.20 -2.53
N GLY A 344 17.42 23.25 -3.02
CA GLY A 344 16.94 23.37 -4.39
C GLY A 344 15.59 22.69 -4.65
N ARG A 345 14.81 22.38 -3.61
CA ARG A 345 13.50 21.71 -3.75
C ARG A 345 12.36 22.55 -3.17
N ALA A 346 11.19 22.45 -3.80
CA ALA A 346 9.97 23.12 -3.36
C ALA A 346 9.44 22.55 -2.03
N PRO A 347 8.69 23.35 -1.26
CA PRO A 347 8.08 22.91 0.00
C PRO A 347 7.28 21.61 -0.10
N LEU A 348 6.48 21.48 -1.16
CA LEU A 348 5.63 20.31 -1.40
C LEU A 348 6.42 18.99 -1.37
N CYS A 349 7.65 18.96 -1.90
CA CYS A 349 8.48 17.76 -1.89
C CYS A 349 8.73 17.23 -0.47
N TYR A 350 8.98 18.14 0.48
CA TYR A 350 9.27 17.76 1.86
C TYR A 350 8.04 17.37 2.64
N LYS A 351 6.92 18.06 2.37
CA LYS A 351 5.63 17.67 2.93
C LYS A 351 5.27 16.24 2.53
N GLU A 352 5.34 15.92 1.25
CA GLU A 352 5.05 14.59 0.74
C GLU A 352 6.07 13.53 1.21
N LEU A 353 7.34 13.90 1.38
CA LEU A 353 8.33 13.03 2.04
C LEU A 353 7.91 12.68 3.47
N ASN A 354 7.41 13.64 4.23
CA ASN A 354 6.90 13.39 5.59
C ASN A 354 5.66 12.49 5.59
N ASP A 355 4.80 12.65 4.60
CA ASP A 355 3.55 11.88 4.47
C ASP A 355 3.79 10.46 3.93
N SER A 356 4.98 10.20 3.36
CA SER A 356 5.34 8.90 2.78
C SER A 356 5.38 7.78 3.83
N LYS A 357 4.79 6.62 3.49
CA LYS A 357 4.63 5.48 4.40
C LYS A 357 5.81 4.50 4.30
N VAL A 358 7.02 5.00 4.52
CA VAL A 358 8.28 4.24 4.37
C VAL A 358 8.30 2.95 5.20
N ALA A 359 7.86 3.01 6.46
CA ALA A 359 7.81 1.85 7.33
C ALA A 359 6.84 0.78 6.80
N THR A 360 5.65 1.18 6.39
CA THR A 360 4.66 0.29 5.77
C THR A 360 5.22 -0.37 4.51
N ALA A 361 5.84 0.41 3.63
CA ALA A 361 6.42 -0.10 2.39
C ALA A 361 7.52 -1.14 2.64
N TRP A 362 8.37 -0.91 3.65
CA TRP A 362 9.33 -1.92 4.10
C TRP A 362 8.66 -3.17 4.68
N GLY A 363 7.56 -3.02 5.41
CA GLY A 363 6.79 -4.13 5.97
C GLY A 363 6.17 -5.00 4.87
N ASN A 364 5.81 -4.39 3.75
CA ASN A 364 5.18 -5.03 2.60
C ASN A 364 6.18 -5.59 1.57
N TYR A 365 7.49 -5.40 1.79
CA TYR A 365 8.56 -5.89 0.92
C TYR A 365 9.18 -7.19 1.48
N ASN A 366 9.13 -8.26 0.67
CA ASN A 366 9.44 -9.62 1.14
C ASN A 366 10.84 -10.11 0.76
N ASN A 367 11.59 -9.34 -0.02
CA ASN A 367 12.92 -9.73 -0.49
C ASN A 367 14.04 -9.11 0.35
N HIS A 368 15.28 -9.24 -0.11
CA HIS A 368 16.45 -8.90 0.68
C HIS A 368 16.70 -7.39 0.73
N VAL A 369 17.12 -6.90 1.88
CA VAL A 369 17.45 -5.49 2.14
C VAL A 369 18.88 -5.36 2.63
N LEU A 370 19.65 -4.45 2.04
CA LEU A 370 20.94 -4.01 2.54
C LEU A 370 20.88 -2.53 2.88
N ALA A 371 21.03 -2.21 4.17
CA ALA A 371 21.16 -0.84 4.64
C ALA A 371 22.64 -0.51 4.92
N ILE A 372 23.16 0.51 4.23
CA ILE A 372 24.55 0.95 4.33
C ILE A 372 24.62 2.35 4.92
N TYR A 373 25.33 2.49 6.03
CA TYR A 373 25.68 3.78 6.63
C TYR A 373 27.15 4.09 6.36
N GLY A 374 27.47 5.25 5.77
CA GLY A 374 28.85 5.71 5.67
C GLY A 374 29.37 6.16 7.03
N GLU A 375 30.54 5.68 7.47
CA GLU A 375 31.11 6.01 8.78
C GLU A 375 31.26 7.54 9.04
N CYS A 376 31.41 8.31 7.96
CA CYS A 376 31.50 9.77 7.95
C CYS A 376 30.29 10.44 7.25
N ASP A 377 29.13 9.78 7.22
CA ASP A 377 27.91 10.28 6.59
C ASP A 377 27.14 11.23 7.53
N LEU A 378 27.45 12.52 7.43
CA LEU A 378 26.80 13.57 8.22
C LEU A 378 25.32 13.76 7.83
N ASN A 379 24.97 13.53 6.56
CA ASN A 379 23.61 13.75 6.05
C ASN A 379 22.64 12.68 6.55
N ALA A 380 23.10 11.45 6.78
CA ALA A 380 22.31 10.40 7.42
C ALA A 380 22.26 10.53 8.96
N ASN A 381 22.90 11.54 9.54
CA ASN A 381 23.06 11.82 10.97
C ASN A 381 23.87 10.75 11.74
N ASP A 382 23.40 9.51 11.77
CA ASP A 382 24.05 8.35 12.38
C ASP A 382 23.50 7.01 11.86
N SER A 383 24.01 5.90 12.39
CA SER A 383 23.63 4.55 11.98
C SER A 383 22.30 4.04 12.58
N LEU A 384 21.69 4.73 13.53
CA LEU A 384 20.57 4.20 14.31
C LEU A 384 19.33 3.92 13.45
N ASP A 385 19.04 4.77 12.48
CA ASP A 385 17.92 4.55 11.55
C ASP A 385 18.13 3.34 10.65
N HIS A 386 19.38 3.10 10.21
CA HIS A 386 19.72 1.93 9.41
C HIS A 386 19.57 0.64 10.24
N ILE A 387 20.00 0.69 11.51
CA ILE A 387 19.84 -0.43 12.45
C ILE A 387 18.36 -0.66 12.75
N ALA A 388 17.58 0.40 12.98
CA ALA A 388 16.15 0.31 13.24
C ALA A 388 15.40 -0.29 12.05
N LEU A 389 15.71 0.16 10.83
CA LEU A 389 15.20 -0.42 9.59
C LEU A 389 15.46 -1.92 9.51
N ILE A 390 16.71 -2.35 9.71
CA ILE A 390 17.06 -3.78 9.59
C ILE A 390 16.44 -4.62 10.71
N LYS A 391 16.29 -4.07 11.92
CA LYS A 391 15.53 -4.73 13.00
C LYS A 391 14.06 -4.91 12.60
N TYR A 392 13.44 -3.88 12.03
CA TYR A 392 12.05 -3.94 11.56
C TYR A 392 11.88 -4.99 10.44
N ILE A 393 12.74 -4.97 9.42
CA ILE A 393 12.73 -5.97 8.34
C ILE A 393 12.86 -7.39 8.88
N ASN A 394 13.83 -7.63 9.78
CA ASN A 394 14.08 -8.97 10.31
C ASN A 394 13.03 -9.44 11.33
N ALA A 395 12.29 -8.52 11.96
CA ALA A 395 11.15 -8.88 12.80
C ALA A 395 9.98 -9.43 11.97
N ASN A 396 9.76 -8.87 10.78
CA ASN A 396 8.71 -9.32 9.86
C ASN A 396 9.17 -10.51 9.01
N ASN A 397 10.44 -10.55 8.63
CA ASN A 397 11.03 -11.55 7.74
C ASN A 397 12.46 -11.89 8.17
N ALA A 398 12.60 -12.83 9.11
CA ALA A 398 13.91 -13.20 9.67
C ALA A 398 14.94 -13.56 8.58
N GLY A 399 16.09 -12.87 8.60
CA GLY A 399 17.22 -13.13 7.69
C GLY A 399 17.21 -12.33 6.38
N ASN A 400 16.21 -11.48 6.15
CA ASN A 400 16.11 -10.67 4.93
C ASN A 400 16.88 -9.34 5.01
N GLY A 401 17.10 -8.79 6.20
CA GLY A 401 17.79 -7.52 6.40
C GLY A 401 19.27 -7.69 6.75
N THR A 402 20.15 -6.95 6.07
CA THR A 402 21.58 -6.84 6.35
C THR A 402 21.94 -5.38 6.63
N PHE A 403 22.67 -5.11 7.72
CA PHE A 403 23.21 -3.80 8.03
C PHE A 403 24.73 -3.79 7.87
N TRP A 404 25.28 -2.74 7.27
CA TRP A 404 26.72 -2.56 7.15
C TRP A 404 27.13 -1.10 7.36
N VAL A 405 28.18 -0.87 8.15
CA VAL A 405 28.87 0.42 8.23
C VAL A 405 30.00 0.41 7.20
N ALA A 406 29.89 1.27 6.20
CA ALA A 406 30.94 1.46 5.20
C ALA A 406 32.10 2.26 5.84
N PRO A 407 33.25 1.61 6.12
CA PRO A 407 34.34 2.26 6.82
C PRO A 407 34.89 3.41 5.97
N LYS A 408 35.28 4.49 6.64
CA LYS A 408 35.92 5.65 6.02
C LYS A 408 35.12 6.25 4.87
N SER A 409 33.79 6.27 4.95
CA SER A 409 32.93 6.64 3.81
C SER A 409 32.02 7.81 4.16
N SER A 410 31.97 8.81 3.29
CA SER A 410 31.07 9.97 3.39
C SER A 410 29.69 9.69 2.76
N HIS A 411 28.79 10.67 2.80
CA HIS A 411 27.50 10.60 2.13
C HIS A 411 27.61 10.43 0.60
N SER A 412 28.64 11.01 -0.03
CA SER A 412 28.84 10.99 -1.49
C SER A 412 29.86 9.94 -1.95
N PHE A 413 30.05 8.86 -1.17
CA PHE A 413 30.94 7.74 -1.49
C PHE A 413 32.45 8.04 -1.51
N GLU A 414 32.88 9.19 -0.98
CA GLU A 414 34.31 9.49 -0.86
C GLU A 414 34.96 8.67 0.27
N GLU A 415 36.22 8.29 0.07
CA GLU A 415 37.03 7.73 1.16
C GLU A 415 37.56 8.87 2.03
N ILE A 416 37.09 8.96 3.28
CA ILE A 416 37.43 9.98 4.27
C ILE A 416 37.81 9.30 5.58
N GLY A 417 38.88 9.76 6.23
CA GLY A 417 39.47 9.14 7.43
C GLY A 417 38.47 8.82 8.55
N THR A 418 38.26 9.77 9.44
CA THR A 418 37.29 9.68 10.55
C THR A 418 36.28 10.82 10.44
N MET A 419 35.16 10.76 11.20
CA MET A 419 34.22 11.87 11.27
C MET A 419 34.92 13.17 11.75
N ALA A 420 35.90 13.08 12.64
CA ALA A 420 36.70 14.22 13.06
C ALA A 420 37.56 14.80 11.91
N ASP A 421 38.08 13.96 11.01
CA ASP A 421 38.81 14.43 9.83
C ASP A 421 37.87 15.06 8.81
N PHE A 422 36.66 14.51 8.65
CA PHE A 422 35.62 15.09 7.82
C PHE A 422 35.24 16.50 8.30
N LEU A 423 35.00 16.69 9.60
CA LEU A 423 34.63 17.99 10.16
C LEU A 423 35.72 19.06 9.98
N LYS A 424 36.99 18.69 10.14
CA LYS A 424 38.12 19.60 9.85
C LYS A 424 38.15 20.04 8.39
N LEU A 425 37.80 19.15 7.45
CA LEU A 425 37.69 19.51 6.04
C LEU A 425 36.45 20.37 5.78
N TYR A 426 35.35 20.09 6.49
CA TYR A 426 34.07 20.76 6.34
C TYR A 426 34.14 22.27 6.65
N GLU A 427 34.98 22.67 7.62
CA GLU A 427 35.27 24.09 7.92
C GLU A 427 35.89 24.86 6.74
N ASN A 428 36.46 24.16 5.76
CA ASN A 428 36.99 24.75 4.54
C ASN A 428 36.39 24.06 3.31
N PRO A 429 35.24 24.53 2.81
CA PRO A 429 34.53 23.90 1.69
C PRO A 429 35.39 23.70 0.44
N GLN A 430 36.34 24.59 0.18
CA GLN A 430 37.26 24.46 -0.96
C GLN A 430 38.26 23.32 -0.75
N ALA A 431 38.79 23.15 0.46
CA ALA A 431 39.67 22.04 0.80
C ALA A 431 38.91 20.70 0.77
N LEU A 432 37.68 20.66 1.30
CA LEU A 432 36.81 19.48 1.20
C LEU A 432 36.55 19.12 -0.27
N GLN A 433 36.20 20.09 -1.12
CA GLN A 433 35.96 19.85 -2.53
C GLN A 433 37.21 19.30 -3.24
N GLN A 434 38.39 19.84 -2.97
CA GLN A 434 39.66 19.36 -3.53
C GLN A 434 40.01 17.95 -3.04
N TYR A 435 39.79 17.68 -1.76
CA TYR A 435 40.01 16.37 -1.15
C TYR A 435 39.08 15.32 -1.77
N ALA A 436 37.78 15.61 -1.78
CA ALA A 436 36.73 14.75 -2.30
C ALA A 436 36.89 14.45 -3.79
N ALA A 437 37.31 15.45 -4.60
CA ALA A 437 37.44 15.29 -6.05
C ALA A 437 38.26 14.07 -6.47
N THR A 438 39.28 13.67 -5.71
CA THR A 438 40.17 12.55 -6.07
C THR A 438 39.98 11.28 -5.25
N ARG A 439 39.05 11.29 -4.28
CA ARG A 439 38.84 10.17 -3.35
C ARG A 439 37.49 9.54 -3.61
N PHE A 440 37.48 8.26 -3.96
CA PHE A 440 36.27 7.45 -4.10
C PHE A 440 36.52 6.14 -3.38
N ASN A 441 35.53 5.63 -2.65
CA ASN A 441 35.66 4.39 -1.91
C ASN A 441 35.03 3.22 -2.69
N PRO A 442 35.82 2.47 -3.49
CA PRO A 442 35.30 1.34 -4.26
C PRO A 442 34.80 0.19 -3.37
N LYS A 443 35.22 0.13 -2.10
CA LYS A 443 34.85 -0.96 -1.18
C LYS A 443 33.35 -1.00 -0.88
N ILE A 444 32.66 0.15 -1.00
CA ILE A 444 31.20 0.21 -0.89
C ILE A 444 30.56 -0.69 -1.95
N PHE A 445 31.07 -0.62 -3.18
CA PHE A 445 30.55 -1.37 -4.32
C PHE A 445 31.09 -2.79 -4.39
N ASP A 446 32.28 -3.07 -3.83
CA ASP A 446 32.72 -4.45 -3.56
C ASP A 446 31.72 -5.16 -2.65
N TYR A 447 31.40 -4.56 -1.50
CA TYR A 447 30.46 -5.15 -0.55
C TYR A 447 29.06 -5.27 -1.16
N THR A 448 28.57 -4.20 -1.79
CA THR A 448 27.23 -4.16 -2.39
C THR A 448 27.06 -5.22 -3.47
N CYS A 449 28.00 -5.33 -4.42
CA CYS A 449 27.88 -6.32 -5.50
C CYS A 449 28.07 -7.75 -5.00
N ASN A 450 28.92 -7.98 -4.00
CA ASN A 450 29.04 -9.29 -3.36
C ASN A 450 27.73 -9.67 -2.65
N TRP A 451 27.10 -8.74 -1.94
CA TRP A 451 25.81 -8.95 -1.30
C TRP A 451 24.69 -9.25 -2.31
N MET A 452 24.61 -8.48 -3.41
CA MET A 452 23.62 -8.75 -4.47
C MET A 452 23.83 -10.14 -5.08
N THR A 453 25.09 -10.57 -5.25
CA THR A 453 25.42 -11.89 -5.78
C THR A 453 25.00 -13.00 -4.83
N GLN A 454 25.12 -12.79 -3.52
CA GLN A 454 24.61 -13.72 -2.51
C GLN A 454 23.07 -13.73 -2.48
N ALA A 455 22.43 -12.57 -2.63
CA ALA A 455 20.97 -12.46 -2.70
C ALA A 455 20.40 -13.27 -3.88
N LEU A 456 21.10 -13.31 -5.02
CA LEU A 456 20.73 -14.14 -6.17
C LEU A 456 20.67 -15.65 -5.87
N GLN A 457 21.33 -16.13 -4.81
CA GLN A 457 21.39 -17.55 -4.46
C GLN A 457 20.31 -17.98 -3.44
N LYS A 458 19.57 -17.04 -2.85
CA LYS A 458 18.55 -17.32 -1.82
C LYS A 458 17.17 -17.60 -2.45
N PRO A 459 16.32 -18.49 -1.92
CA PRO A 459 14.97 -18.69 -2.47
C PRO A 459 14.14 -17.40 -2.41
N ILE A 460 13.34 -17.13 -3.46
CA ILE A 460 12.36 -16.03 -3.45
C ILE A 460 11.13 -16.55 -2.70
N LYS A 461 10.70 -15.84 -1.66
CA LYS A 461 9.37 -16.05 -1.08
C LYS A 461 8.39 -15.34 -2.00
N GLU A 462 7.67 -16.08 -2.84
CA GLU A 462 6.57 -15.50 -3.60
C GLU A 462 5.56 -14.90 -2.63
N LYS A 463 5.19 -13.63 -2.85
CA LYS A 463 4.03 -13.04 -2.19
C LYS A 463 2.81 -13.63 -2.88
N THR A 464 2.11 -14.52 -2.20
CA THR A 464 0.68 -14.71 -2.49
C THR A 464 0.06 -13.33 -2.41
N VAL A 465 -0.45 -12.82 -3.55
CA VAL A 465 -1.32 -11.65 -3.52
C VAL A 465 -2.50 -12.07 -2.66
N ALA A 466 -2.76 -11.31 -1.59
CA ALA A 466 -3.92 -11.56 -0.75
C ALA A 466 -5.16 -11.58 -1.65
N PHE A 467 -6.09 -12.47 -1.37
CA PHE A 467 -7.37 -12.48 -2.08
C PHE A 467 -8.22 -11.29 -1.66
N TYR A 468 -8.05 -10.82 -0.41
CA TYR A 468 -8.82 -9.73 0.16
C TYR A 468 -7.94 -8.56 0.60
N HIS A 469 -8.53 -7.36 0.67
CA HIS A 469 -7.94 -6.19 1.31
C HIS A 469 -8.88 -5.58 2.35
N ASP A 470 -8.29 -4.97 3.38
CA ASP A 470 -9.03 -4.32 4.47
C ASP A 470 -9.56 -2.96 4.02
N ALA A 471 -10.90 -2.86 3.96
CA ALA A 471 -11.65 -1.68 3.58
C ALA A 471 -12.46 -1.13 4.75
N SER A 472 -12.09 -1.44 6.00
CA SER A 472 -12.87 -1.01 7.18
C SER A 472 -13.03 0.51 7.29
N ASP A 473 -12.19 1.31 6.62
CA ASP A 473 -12.33 2.77 6.49
C ASP A 473 -13.57 3.24 5.73
N ASN A 474 -14.24 2.32 5.04
CA ASN A 474 -15.52 2.55 4.41
C ASN A 474 -16.71 2.40 5.38
N LEU A 475 -16.48 1.97 6.63
CA LEU A 475 -17.50 1.83 7.66
C LEU A 475 -17.61 3.08 8.55
N PRO A 476 -18.82 3.45 9.01
CA PRO A 476 -19.05 4.61 9.86
C PRO A 476 -18.52 4.40 11.29
N GLU A 477 -17.99 5.46 11.93
CA GLU A 477 -17.34 5.35 13.26
C GLU A 477 -18.30 5.02 14.41
N LEU A 478 -19.53 5.54 14.39
CA LEU A 478 -20.49 5.41 15.51
C LEU A 478 -21.38 4.17 15.39
N GLY A 479 -21.67 3.72 14.16
CA GLY A 479 -22.57 2.59 13.89
C GLY A 479 -21.92 1.21 13.99
N ALA A 480 -20.64 1.11 13.61
CA ALA A 480 -19.88 -0.14 13.50
C ALA A 480 -19.05 -0.51 14.76
N ARG A 481 -19.46 -0.02 15.95
CA ARG A 481 -18.75 -0.23 17.23
C ARG A 481 -19.67 -0.70 18.37
N LYS A 482 -20.90 -1.13 18.07
CA LYS A 482 -22.00 -1.19 19.07
C LYS A 482 -22.15 -2.51 19.82
N ALA A 483 -21.14 -3.37 19.85
CA ALA A 483 -21.25 -4.73 20.38
C ALA A 483 -22.28 -5.56 19.59
N SER A 484 -21.98 -5.72 18.31
CA SER A 484 -22.86 -6.37 17.34
C SER A 484 -22.79 -7.89 17.49
N MET A 485 -23.93 -8.55 17.72
CA MET A 485 -24.03 -10.00 17.96
C MET A 485 -24.25 -10.79 16.67
N ASP A 486 -25.08 -10.26 15.76
CA ASP A 486 -25.41 -10.90 14.48
C ASP A 486 -25.50 -9.87 13.35
N VAL A 487 -25.34 -10.35 12.11
CA VAL A 487 -25.31 -9.53 10.90
C VAL A 487 -26.09 -10.18 9.76
N ARG A 488 -26.80 -9.35 8.99
CA ARG A 488 -27.46 -9.71 7.72
C ARG A 488 -27.09 -8.73 6.62
N ALA A 489 -26.86 -9.24 5.42
CA ALA A 489 -26.73 -8.45 4.19
C ALA A 489 -27.98 -8.58 3.33
N ILE A 490 -28.66 -7.46 3.06
CA ILE A 490 -29.88 -7.43 2.26
C ILE A 490 -30.12 -6.05 1.66
N ASP A 491 -30.67 -5.99 0.45
CA ASP A 491 -31.14 -4.73 -0.16
C ASP A 491 -32.42 -4.28 0.56
N ILE A 492 -32.28 -3.50 1.64
CA ILE A 492 -33.40 -3.17 2.52
C ILE A 492 -34.18 -1.96 2.00
N ASP A 493 -33.53 -1.12 1.18
CA ASP A 493 -34.14 0.09 0.64
C ASP A 493 -34.49 0.07 -0.86
N GLN A 494 -34.24 -1.08 -1.50
CA GLN A 494 -34.62 -1.44 -2.87
C GLN A 494 -33.90 -0.61 -3.93
N ASP A 495 -32.63 -0.26 -3.68
CA ASP A 495 -31.79 0.45 -4.64
C ASP A 495 -30.90 -0.49 -5.47
N GLY A 496 -30.84 -1.77 -5.10
CA GLY A 496 -30.12 -2.82 -5.81
C GLY A 496 -28.78 -3.21 -5.17
N ASP A 497 -28.35 -2.50 -4.13
CA ASP A 497 -27.12 -2.77 -3.40
C ASP A 497 -27.43 -3.45 -2.05
N LEU A 498 -26.54 -4.33 -1.57
CA LEU A 498 -26.75 -5.00 -0.28
C LEU A 498 -26.36 -4.07 0.87
N ASP A 499 -27.31 -3.83 1.78
CA ASP A 499 -27.13 -3.10 3.03
C ASP A 499 -26.81 -4.04 4.20
N ILE A 500 -26.35 -3.48 5.32
CA ILE A 500 -26.02 -4.24 6.53
C ILE A 500 -27.00 -3.94 7.66
N ILE A 501 -27.55 -4.99 8.27
CA ILE A 501 -28.40 -4.91 9.48
C ILE A 501 -27.68 -5.64 10.61
N LEU A 502 -27.60 -5.00 11.79
CA LEU A 502 -26.88 -5.53 12.95
C LEU A 502 -27.81 -5.61 14.17
N ALA A 503 -27.81 -6.78 14.81
CA ALA A 503 -28.32 -6.97 16.16
C ALA A 503 -27.24 -6.51 17.15
N ASN A 504 -27.58 -5.65 18.09
CA ASN A 504 -26.63 -5.13 19.06
C ASN A 504 -27.03 -5.49 20.49
N GLU A 505 -26.06 -6.01 21.25
CA GLU A 505 -26.19 -6.32 22.67
C GLU A 505 -26.21 -5.02 23.50
N PHE A 506 -27.23 -4.86 24.33
CA PHE A 506 -27.49 -3.70 25.19
C PHE A 506 -27.36 -2.33 24.51
N GLN A 507 -27.65 -2.23 23.20
CA GLN A 507 -27.57 -1.00 22.40
C GLN A 507 -28.69 -0.99 21.33
N PRO A 508 -29.00 0.17 20.72
CA PRO A 508 -29.91 0.20 19.59
C PRO A 508 -29.33 -0.54 18.38
N ASN A 509 -30.15 -1.40 17.78
CA ASN A 509 -29.86 -2.10 16.52
C ASN A 509 -29.50 -1.11 15.39
N SER A 510 -28.67 -1.58 14.44
CA SER A 510 -28.11 -0.73 13.38
C SER A 510 -28.57 -1.11 11.98
N ILE A 511 -28.73 -0.10 11.12
CA ILE A 511 -28.90 -0.23 9.66
C ILE A 511 -27.83 0.65 9.00
N LEU A 512 -26.94 0.01 8.23
CA LEU A 512 -25.89 0.67 7.47
C LEU A 512 -26.22 0.56 5.97
N ILE A 513 -26.45 1.71 5.34
CA ILE A 513 -26.83 1.80 3.93
C ILE A 513 -25.59 1.85 3.05
N ASN A 514 -25.55 1.00 2.04
CA ASN A 514 -24.44 0.89 1.09
C ASN A 514 -24.63 1.85 -0.09
N ASP A 515 -23.55 2.36 -0.67
CA ASP A 515 -23.60 3.17 -1.91
C ASP A 515 -23.28 2.37 -3.18
N GLY A 516 -23.28 1.04 -3.06
CA GLY A 516 -22.94 0.08 -4.12
C GLY A 516 -21.44 -0.10 -4.35
N THR A 517 -20.58 0.64 -3.65
CA THR A 517 -19.11 0.52 -3.80
C THR A 517 -18.43 -0.06 -2.57
N GLY A 518 -19.21 -0.63 -1.64
CA GLY A 518 -18.72 -1.13 -0.36
C GLY A 518 -18.43 -0.01 0.62
N LYS A 519 -19.17 1.11 0.51
CA LYS A 519 -19.08 2.25 1.42
C LYS A 519 -20.41 2.52 2.09
N PHE A 520 -20.36 2.52 3.42
CA PHE A 520 -21.55 2.45 4.25
C PHE A 520 -21.79 3.74 5.02
N THR A 521 -23.06 4.11 5.13
CA THR A 521 -23.55 5.21 5.97
C THR A 521 -24.44 4.66 7.07
N ASP A 522 -24.23 5.09 8.31
CA ASP A 522 -25.13 4.75 9.42
C ASP A 522 -26.41 5.60 9.34
N GLU A 523 -27.52 4.96 8.98
CA GLU A 523 -28.85 5.59 8.91
C GLU A 523 -29.81 5.06 9.98
N SER A 524 -29.30 4.33 10.97
CA SER A 524 -30.09 3.63 11.99
C SER A 524 -31.12 4.53 12.65
N ALA A 525 -30.71 5.72 13.11
CA ALA A 525 -31.59 6.64 13.82
C ALA A 525 -32.75 7.23 12.97
N GLN A 526 -32.63 7.15 11.65
CA GLN A 526 -33.65 7.64 10.71
C GLN A 526 -34.60 6.53 10.29
N ARG A 527 -34.10 5.30 10.23
CA ARG A 527 -34.77 4.15 9.63
C ARG A 527 -35.35 3.18 10.65
N LEU A 528 -34.80 3.12 11.86
CA LEU A 528 -35.17 2.14 12.88
C LEU A 528 -35.45 2.82 14.23
N PRO A 529 -36.49 2.41 14.97
CA PRO A 529 -36.68 2.83 16.36
C PRO A 529 -35.44 2.56 17.21
N GLN A 530 -34.92 3.59 17.87
CA GLN A 530 -33.66 3.53 18.63
C GLN A 530 -33.91 3.14 20.09
N VAL A 531 -34.54 1.98 20.30
CA VAL A 531 -34.70 1.37 21.63
C VAL A 531 -33.43 0.63 22.04
N VAL A 532 -33.31 0.28 23.32
CA VAL A 532 -32.14 -0.41 23.85
C VAL A 532 -32.62 -1.73 24.43
N HIS A 533 -32.21 -2.81 23.78
CA HIS A 533 -32.46 -4.18 24.20
C HIS A 533 -31.19 -5.00 24.05
N ASP A 534 -31.24 -6.23 24.56
CA ASP A 534 -30.19 -7.22 24.42
C ASP A 534 -30.41 -8.08 23.18
N SER A 535 -30.17 -7.52 21.98
CA SER A 535 -30.51 -8.20 20.71
C SER A 535 -29.43 -9.18 20.27
N GLU A 536 -29.81 -10.43 20.04
CA GLU A 536 -28.88 -11.54 19.76
C GLU A 536 -28.86 -11.97 18.28
N ASP A 537 -30.03 -12.10 17.64
CA ASP A 537 -30.15 -12.64 16.28
C ASP A 537 -31.29 -11.96 15.51
N ILE A 538 -31.22 -12.02 14.17
CA ILE A 538 -32.10 -11.30 13.25
C ILE A 538 -32.84 -12.28 12.32
N ALA A 539 -34.17 -12.17 12.33
CA ALA A 539 -35.05 -12.77 11.33
C ALA A 539 -35.64 -11.69 10.40
N ILE A 540 -35.58 -11.95 9.10
CA ILE A 540 -36.04 -11.01 8.06
C ILE A 540 -36.96 -11.74 7.09
N ALA A 541 -38.21 -11.30 6.97
CA ALA A 541 -39.17 -11.82 6.00
C ALA A 541 -40.35 -10.86 5.82
N ASP A 542 -41.16 -11.06 4.78
CA ASP A 542 -42.45 -10.38 4.65
C ASP A 542 -43.49 -11.07 5.56
N PHE A 543 -43.64 -10.58 6.80
CA PHE A 543 -44.52 -11.22 7.78
C PHE A 543 -45.98 -10.80 7.62
N ASN A 544 -46.25 -9.69 6.93
CA ASN A 544 -47.58 -9.10 6.80
C ASN A 544 -48.21 -9.25 5.39
N GLY A 545 -47.45 -9.77 4.41
CA GLY A 545 -47.87 -10.01 3.04
C GLY A 545 -47.93 -8.78 2.14
N ASP A 546 -47.26 -7.68 2.49
CA ASP A 546 -47.25 -6.43 1.72
C ASP A 546 -46.13 -6.35 0.67
N GLY A 547 -45.26 -7.36 0.61
CA GLY A 547 -44.14 -7.45 -0.32
C GLY A 547 -42.88 -6.73 0.14
N LEU A 548 -42.85 -6.17 1.35
CA LEU A 548 -41.68 -5.57 1.97
C LEU A 548 -41.12 -6.49 3.05
N LEU A 549 -39.79 -6.47 3.22
CA LEU A 549 -39.14 -7.27 4.25
C LEU A 549 -39.20 -6.56 5.60
N ASP A 550 -39.80 -7.23 6.57
CA ASP A 550 -39.94 -6.83 7.97
C ASP A 550 -38.80 -7.41 8.81
N LEU A 551 -38.57 -6.86 10.01
CA LEU A 551 -37.47 -7.26 10.90
C LEU A 551 -37.98 -7.79 12.24
N VAL A 552 -37.38 -8.89 12.71
CA VAL A 552 -37.53 -9.41 14.06
C VAL A 552 -36.15 -9.56 14.68
N PHE A 553 -35.94 -8.95 15.85
CA PHE A 553 -34.76 -9.14 16.67
C PHE A 553 -35.15 -9.95 17.90
N CYS A 554 -34.48 -11.09 18.13
CA CYS A 554 -34.65 -11.83 19.38
C CYS A 554 -33.80 -11.21 20.49
N SER A 555 -34.18 -11.46 21.75
CA SER A 555 -33.46 -10.90 22.88
C SER A 555 -33.29 -11.91 24.01
N GLU A 556 -32.10 -11.92 24.61
CA GLU A 556 -31.74 -12.81 25.71
C GLU A 556 -32.16 -12.24 27.07
N ASP A 557 -31.40 -11.32 27.66
CA ASP A 557 -31.54 -11.00 29.09
C ASP A 557 -32.85 -10.26 29.45
N ASP A 558 -33.30 -9.33 28.61
CA ASP A 558 -34.49 -8.53 28.90
C ASP A 558 -35.80 -9.15 28.37
N LYS A 559 -35.68 -10.17 27.51
CA LYS A 559 -36.75 -11.01 26.99
C LYS A 559 -37.76 -10.28 26.10
N ILE A 560 -37.45 -9.07 25.66
CA ILE A 560 -38.34 -8.25 24.85
C ILE A 560 -37.86 -8.32 23.41
N HIS A 561 -38.52 -9.17 22.61
CA HIS A 561 -38.24 -9.25 21.18
C HIS A 561 -38.77 -8.01 20.45
N GLU A 562 -37.97 -7.47 19.53
CA GLU A 562 -38.35 -6.34 18.70
C GLU A 562 -38.96 -6.84 17.39
N TYR A 563 -40.07 -6.24 16.96
CA TYR A 563 -40.72 -6.58 15.71
C TYR A 563 -41.14 -5.30 14.98
N TYR A 564 -40.62 -5.15 13.77
CA TYR A 564 -40.75 -3.94 12.98
C TYR A 564 -41.30 -4.22 11.60
N LEU A 565 -42.33 -3.45 11.23
CA LEU A 565 -42.91 -3.49 9.90
C LEU A 565 -42.24 -2.44 9.01
N ASN A 566 -41.84 -2.86 7.81
CA ASN A 566 -41.26 -1.98 6.80
C ASN A 566 -42.38 -1.15 6.15
N LYS A 567 -42.20 0.17 6.07
CA LYS A 567 -43.12 1.11 5.42
C LYS A 567 -42.63 1.55 4.04
N GLY A 568 -41.60 0.88 3.54
CA GLY A 568 -40.98 1.09 2.25
C GLY A 568 -39.61 1.73 2.41
N LYS A 569 -38.69 1.36 1.51
CA LYS A 569 -37.30 1.87 1.49
C LYS A 569 -36.59 1.74 2.84
N GLY A 570 -36.79 0.62 3.53
CA GLY A 570 -36.15 0.36 4.82
C GLY A 570 -36.51 1.35 5.95
N PHE A 571 -37.67 2.00 5.90
CA PHE A 571 -38.19 2.79 7.03
C PHE A 571 -39.13 1.94 7.89
N PHE A 572 -38.79 1.76 9.16
CA PHE A 572 -39.43 0.79 10.03
C PHE A 572 -40.28 1.43 11.13
N GLU A 573 -41.43 0.81 11.41
CA GLU A 573 -42.30 1.14 12.54
C GLU A 573 -42.53 -0.08 13.43
N VAL A 574 -42.74 0.13 14.74
CA VAL A 574 -43.07 -0.95 15.68
C VAL A 574 -44.34 -1.66 15.21
N ALA A 575 -44.28 -2.98 15.08
CA ALA A 575 -45.42 -3.79 14.73
C ALA A 575 -46.50 -3.72 15.83
N PRO A 576 -47.80 -3.68 15.48
CA PRO A 576 -48.87 -3.68 16.49
C PRO A 576 -48.95 -4.97 17.30
N TYR A 577 -48.47 -6.10 16.74
CA TYR A 577 -48.43 -7.38 17.42
C TYR A 577 -47.20 -7.48 18.32
N LYS A 578 -47.41 -7.66 19.63
CA LYS A 578 -46.31 -7.94 20.57
C LYS A 578 -45.94 -9.43 20.49
N LEU A 579 -44.69 -9.72 20.13
CA LEU A 579 -44.13 -11.07 20.23
C LEU A 579 -44.13 -11.55 21.71
N PRO A 580 -44.30 -12.86 21.97
CA PRO A 580 -44.21 -13.39 23.33
C PRO A 580 -42.84 -13.15 23.94
N ASP A 581 -42.78 -12.79 25.22
CA ASP A 581 -41.51 -12.60 25.93
C ASP A 581 -40.85 -13.97 26.16
N SER A 582 -39.59 -14.12 25.72
CA SER A 582 -38.74 -15.29 25.99
C SER A 582 -37.27 -14.89 26.04
N GLU A 583 -36.44 -15.70 26.69
CA GLU A 583 -34.98 -15.53 26.73
C GLU A 583 -34.39 -16.27 25.53
N ALA A 584 -34.18 -15.56 24.42
CA ALA A 584 -33.87 -16.14 23.12
C ALA A 584 -32.52 -15.69 22.58
N ASN A 585 -31.69 -16.65 22.18
CA ASN A 585 -30.37 -16.41 21.56
C ASN A 585 -30.41 -16.52 20.03
N ALA A 586 -31.45 -17.17 19.47
CA ALA A 586 -31.55 -17.39 18.03
C ALA A 586 -33.00 -17.24 17.54
N VAL A 587 -33.16 -16.82 16.29
CA VAL A 587 -34.46 -16.77 15.62
C VAL A 587 -34.33 -17.10 14.13
N ILE A 588 -35.12 -18.06 13.66
CA ILE A 588 -35.17 -18.42 12.24
C ILE A 588 -36.58 -18.30 11.67
N THR A 589 -36.64 -18.20 10.34
CA THR A 589 -37.88 -18.23 9.57
C THR A 589 -37.97 -19.48 8.69
N LEU A 590 -39.15 -20.09 8.63
CA LEU A 590 -39.49 -21.20 7.74
C LEU A 590 -41.01 -21.33 7.63
N ASP A 591 -41.52 -21.94 6.56
CA ASP A 591 -42.95 -22.27 6.45
C ASP A 591 -43.21 -23.63 7.13
N LEU A 592 -43.76 -23.64 8.34
CA LEU A 592 -43.97 -24.86 9.12
C LEU A 592 -45.27 -25.57 8.78
N ASN A 593 -46.19 -24.92 8.08
CA ASN A 593 -47.55 -25.42 7.89
C ASN A 593 -47.95 -25.53 6.41
N ASN A 594 -47.02 -25.23 5.50
CA ASN A 594 -47.16 -25.21 4.05
C ASN A 594 -48.22 -24.21 3.54
N ASP A 595 -48.41 -23.08 4.24
CA ASP A 595 -49.32 -22.00 3.83
C ASP A 595 -48.62 -20.85 3.09
N LYS A 596 -47.32 -20.98 2.84
CA LYS A 596 -46.41 -20.05 2.16
C LYS A 596 -46.17 -18.74 2.90
N LYS A 597 -46.39 -18.72 4.21
CA LYS A 597 -46.05 -17.57 5.05
C LYS A 597 -44.85 -17.92 5.91
N PRO A 598 -43.92 -16.97 6.14
CA PRO A 598 -42.79 -17.19 7.01
C PRO A 598 -43.27 -17.27 8.46
N ASP A 599 -43.14 -18.44 9.09
CA ASP A 599 -43.30 -18.64 10.53
C ASP A 599 -41.99 -18.33 11.26
N LEU A 600 -42.03 -18.25 12.60
CA LEU A 600 -40.85 -17.99 13.43
C LEU A 600 -40.59 -19.14 14.41
N VAL A 601 -39.33 -19.46 14.62
CA VAL A 601 -38.86 -20.32 15.70
C VAL A 601 -37.78 -19.59 16.50
N PHE A 602 -38.01 -19.45 17.81
CA PHE A 602 -37.04 -18.87 18.74
C PHE A 602 -36.30 -19.97 19.50
N GLY A 603 -34.97 -19.92 19.46
CA GLY A 603 -34.06 -20.74 20.23
C GLY A 603 -33.85 -20.11 21.61
N ASN A 604 -34.34 -20.77 22.65
CA ASN A 604 -34.43 -20.20 23.99
C ASN A 604 -33.46 -20.84 24.98
N ASN A 605 -33.23 -20.14 26.10
CA ASN A 605 -32.85 -20.77 27.36
C ASN A 605 -34.06 -21.49 27.97
N GLY A 606 -34.30 -22.71 27.52
CA GLY A 606 -35.43 -23.55 27.92
C GLY A 606 -36.13 -24.20 26.73
N LYS A 607 -37.46 -24.15 26.72
CA LYS A 607 -38.25 -24.67 25.61
C LYS A 607 -38.26 -23.66 24.46
N ASN A 608 -37.92 -24.10 23.25
CA ASN A 608 -37.98 -23.31 22.03
C ASN A 608 -39.44 -22.92 21.67
N THR A 609 -39.64 -21.71 21.19
CA THR A 609 -40.98 -21.15 20.90
C THR A 609 -41.24 -21.19 19.41
N VAL A 610 -42.40 -21.70 19.00
CA VAL A 610 -42.86 -21.68 17.61
C VAL A 610 -44.04 -20.72 17.45
N LEU A 611 -43.95 -19.82 16.49
CA LEU A 611 -45.00 -18.86 16.15
C LEU A 611 -45.45 -19.06 14.71
N ILE A 612 -46.71 -19.43 14.53
CA ILE A 612 -47.33 -19.56 13.21
C ILE A 612 -47.87 -18.20 12.76
N ASN A 613 -47.43 -17.75 11.59
CA ASN A 613 -47.80 -16.49 10.98
C ASN A 613 -49.18 -16.59 10.33
N LYS A 614 -50.04 -15.61 10.60
CA LYS A 614 -51.38 -15.53 9.98
C LYS A 614 -51.35 -14.79 8.64
N GLY A 615 -50.25 -14.12 8.31
CA GLY A 615 -50.04 -13.38 7.06
C GLY A 615 -50.63 -11.99 7.07
N ASP A 616 -50.96 -11.48 8.25
CA ASP A 616 -51.42 -10.11 8.50
C ASP A 616 -50.48 -9.39 9.49
N GLY A 617 -49.28 -9.94 9.68
CA GLY A 617 -48.31 -9.49 10.66
C GLY A 617 -48.61 -9.93 12.09
N THR A 618 -49.60 -10.79 12.32
CA THR A 618 -49.88 -11.39 13.64
C THR A 618 -49.56 -12.88 13.68
N PHE A 619 -49.27 -13.40 14.88
CA PHE A 619 -48.87 -14.78 15.07
C PHE A 619 -49.77 -15.56 16.04
N SER A 620 -49.61 -16.88 16.06
CA SER A 620 -50.14 -17.78 17.09
C SER A 620 -49.06 -18.72 17.59
N VAL A 621 -48.92 -18.82 18.92
CA VAL A 621 -47.98 -19.75 19.56
C VAL A 621 -48.46 -21.19 19.34
N GLU A 622 -47.58 -22.06 18.89
CA GLU A 622 -47.83 -23.49 18.70
C GLU A 622 -46.82 -24.31 19.51
N SER A 623 -47.29 -25.30 20.27
CA SER A 623 -46.44 -25.99 21.27
C SER A 623 -46.13 -27.44 20.94
N GLN A 624 -46.78 -28.00 19.92
CA GLN A 624 -46.75 -29.42 19.58
C GLN A 624 -45.85 -29.76 18.39
N ARG A 625 -45.31 -28.73 17.70
CA ARG A 625 -44.48 -28.93 16.51
C ARG A 625 -43.08 -29.41 16.83
N LEU A 626 -42.48 -28.89 17.91
CA LEU A 626 -41.16 -29.32 18.37
C LEU A 626 -41.29 -30.28 19.56
N PRO A 627 -40.43 -31.31 19.63
CA PRO A 627 -40.33 -32.17 20.80
C PRO A 627 -39.83 -31.39 22.03
N ASP A 628 -40.44 -31.64 23.18
CA ASP A 628 -40.07 -30.98 24.44
C ASP A 628 -38.60 -31.23 24.81
N ALA A 629 -37.86 -30.14 24.99
CA ALA A 629 -36.54 -30.13 25.60
C ALA A 629 -36.36 -28.86 26.43
N ASN A 630 -35.46 -28.93 27.41
CA ASN A 630 -35.10 -27.80 28.26
C ASN A 630 -33.59 -27.64 28.22
N ARG A 631 -33.10 -26.91 27.21
CA ARG A 631 -31.69 -26.68 26.90
C ARG A 631 -31.47 -25.20 26.59
N VAL A 632 -30.21 -24.76 26.59
CA VAL A 632 -29.84 -23.43 26.09
C VAL A 632 -29.52 -23.56 24.61
N THR A 633 -30.47 -23.17 23.77
CA THR A 633 -30.29 -23.15 22.31
C THR A 633 -29.60 -21.85 21.93
N GLN A 634 -28.42 -21.95 21.33
CA GLN A 634 -27.58 -20.83 20.94
C GLN A 634 -27.73 -20.47 19.46
N ASP A 635 -28.04 -21.46 18.63
CA ASP A 635 -28.29 -21.25 17.20
C ASP A 635 -29.28 -22.29 16.69
N LEU A 636 -30.03 -21.90 15.67
CA LEU A 636 -31.00 -22.71 14.95
C LEU A 636 -30.66 -22.68 13.47
N ALA A 637 -30.63 -23.85 12.84
CA ALA A 637 -30.48 -23.95 11.39
C ALA A 637 -31.63 -24.76 10.81
N ALA A 638 -32.23 -24.25 9.72
CA ALA A 638 -33.24 -24.95 8.94
C ALA A 638 -32.67 -25.38 7.58
N VAL A 639 -32.59 -26.69 7.35
CA VAL A 639 -31.95 -27.27 6.16
C VAL A 639 -32.49 -28.68 5.93
N ASP A 640 -32.62 -29.10 4.66
CA ASP A 640 -32.98 -30.48 4.30
C ASP A 640 -31.75 -31.38 4.56
N ILE A 641 -31.73 -32.05 5.71
CA ILE A 641 -30.55 -32.78 6.21
C ILE A 641 -30.54 -34.24 5.73
N ASP A 642 -31.72 -34.82 5.53
CA ASP A 642 -31.87 -36.21 5.11
C ASP A 642 -32.27 -36.41 3.63
N GLY A 643 -32.43 -35.31 2.89
CA GLY A 643 -32.64 -35.30 1.44
C GLY A 643 -34.07 -35.65 1.03
N ASP A 644 -35.04 -35.54 1.94
CA ASP A 644 -36.44 -35.86 1.68
C ASP A 644 -37.25 -34.69 1.08
N GLY A 645 -36.64 -33.50 1.01
CA GLY A 645 -37.20 -32.29 0.40
C GLY A 645 -37.90 -31.36 1.39
N ASP A 646 -37.98 -31.72 2.68
CA ASP A 646 -38.52 -30.88 3.74
C ASP A 646 -37.38 -30.29 4.60
N LEU A 647 -37.53 -29.04 5.07
CA LEU A 647 -36.51 -28.45 5.96
C LEU A 647 -36.60 -29.08 7.36
N ASP A 648 -35.49 -29.64 7.83
CA ASP A 648 -35.25 -30.10 9.20
C ASP A 648 -34.72 -28.98 10.08
N ILE A 649 -34.67 -29.19 11.39
CA ILE A 649 -34.07 -28.22 12.34
C ILE A 649 -32.88 -28.85 13.06
N PHE A 650 -31.74 -28.16 13.03
CA PHE A 650 -30.62 -28.42 13.91
C PHE A 650 -30.58 -27.37 15.03
N GLU A 651 -30.55 -27.83 16.28
CA GLU A 651 -30.44 -26.97 17.47
C GLU A 651 -29.01 -27.07 18.01
N ALA A 652 -28.21 -26.03 17.80
CA ALA A 652 -26.92 -25.85 18.45
C ALA A 652 -27.16 -25.43 19.90
N ASN A 653 -26.59 -26.18 20.83
CA ASN A 653 -26.89 -26.05 22.24
C ASN A 653 -25.62 -26.00 23.08
N GLU A 654 -25.75 -25.40 24.27
CA GLU A 654 -24.67 -25.40 25.25
C GLU A 654 -24.39 -26.78 25.88
N ASP A 655 -25.35 -27.71 25.83
CA ASP A 655 -25.30 -28.99 26.56
C ASP A 655 -25.58 -30.22 25.68
N GLY A 656 -25.15 -30.18 24.42
CA GLY A 656 -25.35 -31.25 23.44
C GLY A 656 -26.44 -30.91 22.43
N ASN A 657 -26.05 -30.96 21.16
CA ASN A 657 -26.83 -30.51 20.02
C ASN A 657 -27.96 -31.47 19.68
N ARG A 658 -28.97 -30.97 18.95
CA ARG A 658 -30.12 -31.78 18.52
C ARG A 658 -30.35 -31.71 17.03
N LEU A 659 -30.77 -32.84 16.47
CA LEU A 659 -31.25 -32.97 15.09
C LEU A 659 -32.72 -33.35 15.14
N LEU A 660 -33.57 -32.49 14.60
CA LEU A 660 -35.01 -32.62 14.59
C LEU A 660 -35.48 -32.83 13.15
N LEU A 661 -35.97 -34.03 12.83
CA LEU A 661 -36.42 -34.37 11.49
C LEU A 661 -37.88 -33.99 11.29
N ASN A 662 -38.17 -33.30 10.19
CA ASN A 662 -39.51 -32.90 9.78
C ASN A 662 -40.27 -34.10 9.19
N ASN A 663 -41.60 -34.06 9.24
CA ASN A 663 -42.46 -35.09 8.64
C ASN A 663 -43.23 -34.58 7.41
N GLY A 664 -42.74 -33.49 6.80
CA GLY A 664 -43.37 -32.75 5.72
C GLY A 664 -44.61 -31.95 6.08
N LYS A 665 -44.93 -31.85 7.37
CA LYS A 665 -46.05 -31.05 7.89
C LYS A 665 -45.63 -30.09 9.00
N GLY A 666 -44.33 -29.91 9.19
CA GLY A 666 -43.70 -29.13 10.25
C GLY A 666 -43.98 -29.66 11.65
N PHE A 667 -44.04 -30.99 11.81
CA PHE A 667 -43.99 -31.65 13.10
C PHE A 667 -42.71 -32.48 13.17
N PHE A 668 -41.89 -32.20 14.18
CA PHE A 668 -40.52 -32.67 14.22
C PHE A 668 -40.34 -33.83 15.22
N SER A 669 -39.43 -34.73 14.89
CA SER A 669 -39.00 -35.84 15.76
C SER A 669 -37.52 -35.74 16.08
N ASP A 670 -37.15 -35.96 17.33
CA ASP A 670 -35.75 -35.92 17.76
C ASP A 670 -34.99 -37.18 17.30
N ALA A 671 -34.04 -37.00 16.38
CA ALA A 671 -33.19 -38.04 15.83
C ALA A 671 -31.75 -38.01 16.39
N SER A 672 -31.47 -37.14 17.35
CA SER A 672 -30.11 -36.84 17.82
C SER A 672 -29.35 -38.08 18.26
N GLN A 673 -29.99 -38.97 19.03
CA GLN A 673 -29.34 -40.17 19.57
C GLN A 673 -28.93 -41.18 18.49
N SER A 674 -29.69 -41.29 17.39
CA SER A 674 -29.43 -42.26 16.32
C SER A 674 -28.53 -41.70 15.22
N ASN A 675 -28.55 -40.37 15.04
CA ASN A 675 -28.04 -39.73 13.84
C ASN A 675 -26.87 -38.78 14.10
N LEU A 676 -26.63 -38.32 15.34
CA LEU A 676 -25.47 -37.50 15.69
C LEU A 676 -24.40 -38.31 16.45
N PRO A 677 -23.11 -37.94 16.31
CA PRO A 677 -22.06 -38.40 17.21
C PRO A 677 -22.39 -38.06 18.67
N ASN A 678 -22.14 -38.99 19.59
CA ASN A 678 -22.34 -38.76 21.01
C ASN A 678 -21.23 -37.87 21.59
N ASP A 679 -21.47 -36.57 21.62
CA ASP A 679 -20.52 -35.57 22.09
C ASP A 679 -21.17 -34.55 23.04
N PRO A 680 -21.42 -34.93 24.30
CA PRO A 680 -22.17 -34.08 25.24
C PRO A 680 -21.35 -32.92 25.84
N ASN A 681 -20.03 -32.88 25.60
CA ASN A 681 -19.13 -31.93 26.25
C ASN A 681 -18.82 -30.70 25.38
N VAL A 682 -19.47 -30.54 24.23
CA VAL A 682 -19.35 -29.33 23.42
C VAL A 682 -20.32 -28.26 23.91
N GLU A 683 -19.91 -27.00 23.74
CA GLU A 683 -20.77 -25.83 23.87
C GLU A 683 -20.77 -25.15 22.52
N THR A 684 -21.79 -25.43 21.71
CA THR A 684 -21.86 -24.98 20.33
C THR A 684 -22.59 -23.64 20.25
N ARG A 685 -21.97 -22.67 19.58
CA ARG A 685 -22.51 -21.33 19.34
C ARG A 685 -23.13 -21.16 17.95
N LYS A 686 -22.65 -21.91 16.95
CA LYS A 686 -23.20 -21.91 15.58
C LYS A 686 -23.14 -23.29 14.94
N ALA A 687 -24.13 -23.63 14.13
CA ALA A 687 -24.09 -24.76 13.22
C ALA A 687 -24.17 -24.30 11.75
N SER A 688 -23.13 -24.62 10.98
CA SER A 688 -23.00 -24.20 9.58
C SER A 688 -22.96 -25.42 8.68
N PHE A 689 -23.57 -25.33 7.50
CA PHE A 689 -23.78 -26.47 6.60
C PHE A 689 -23.17 -26.22 5.23
N ALA A 690 -22.46 -27.22 4.70
CA ALA A 690 -21.95 -27.24 3.33
C ALA A 690 -21.57 -28.67 2.94
N ASP A 691 -21.61 -28.98 1.64
CA ASP A 691 -20.96 -30.17 1.09
C ASP A 691 -19.44 -29.91 1.05
N VAL A 692 -18.69 -30.51 1.98
CA VAL A 692 -17.25 -30.22 2.09
C VAL A 692 -16.38 -31.17 1.30
N ASP A 693 -16.88 -32.34 0.91
CA ASP A 693 -16.11 -33.34 0.17
C ASP A 693 -16.66 -33.69 -1.23
N ASN A 694 -17.61 -32.88 -1.70
CA ASN A 694 -18.23 -32.90 -3.03
C ASN A 694 -18.98 -34.21 -3.32
N ASP A 695 -19.61 -34.81 -2.32
CA ASP A 695 -20.42 -36.01 -2.47
C ASP A 695 -21.92 -35.73 -2.71
N GLY A 696 -22.33 -34.45 -2.59
CA GLY A 696 -23.68 -33.95 -2.82
C GLY A 696 -24.52 -33.81 -1.55
N ASP A 697 -24.01 -34.22 -0.38
CA ASP A 697 -24.73 -34.18 0.89
C ASP A 697 -24.20 -33.03 1.78
N LEU A 698 -25.09 -32.38 2.54
CA LEU A 698 -24.66 -31.29 3.44
C LEU A 698 -24.07 -31.84 4.73
N ASP A 699 -22.82 -31.47 5.01
CA ASP A 699 -22.08 -31.74 6.25
C ASP A 699 -22.28 -30.62 7.28
N ILE A 700 -21.90 -30.86 8.53
CA ILE A 700 -22.05 -29.88 9.62
C ILE A 700 -20.70 -29.47 10.19
N PHE A 701 -20.46 -28.17 10.21
CA PHE A 701 -19.42 -27.56 11.04
C PHE A 701 -20.04 -26.93 12.28
N LEU A 702 -19.49 -27.26 13.46
CA LEU A 702 -19.96 -26.73 14.75
C LEU A 702 -18.90 -25.81 15.34
N SER A 703 -19.25 -24.53 15.48
CA SER A 703 -18.45 -23.51 16.16
C SER A 703 -18.59 -23.70 17.66
N ASN A 704 -17.49 -24.05 18.32
CA ASN A 704 -17.47 -24.37 19.74
C ASN A 704 -16.67 -23.37 20.55
N VAL A 705 -17.09 -23.22 21.80
CA VAL A 705 -16.41 -22.39 22.79
C VAL A 705 -16.14 -23.15 24.07
N LYS A 706 -15.28 -22.57 24.91
CA LYS A 706 -15.02 -23.04 26.26
C LYS A 706 -15.28 -21.97 27.32
N PHE A 707 -16.50 -21.45 27.39
CA PHE A 707 -16.85 -20.50 28.46
C PHE A 707 -17.00 -21.19 29.81
N ARG A 708 -17.19 -22.52 29.81
CA ARG A 708 -17.14 -23.38 31.01
C ARG A 708 -15.94 -24.34 30.97
N PRO A 709 -15.24 -24.59 32.10
CA PRO A 709 -13.97 -25.34 32.12
C PRO A 709 -14.05 -26.79 31.61
N GLU A 710 -15.21 -27.44 31.73
CA GLU A 710 -15.44 -28.83 31.33
C GLU A 710 -15.69 -29.01 29.83
N ARG A 711 -15.87 -27.91 29.09
CA ARG A 711 -16.19 -27.97 27.66
C ARG A 711 -14.97 -28.24 26.80
N ASP A 712 -15.21 -28.95 25.71
CA ASP A 712 -14.24 -29.11 24.64
C ASP A 712 -14.36 -27.95 23.65
N ILE A 713 -13.27 -27.19 23.52
CA ILE A 713 -13.19 -25.99 22.69
C ILE A 713 -13.10 -26.32 21.20
N GLN A 714 -12.64 -27.52 20.85
CA GLN A 714 -12.38 -27.89 19.47
C GLN A 714 -13.66 -27.83 18.64
N ASN A 715 -13.65 -27.06 17.55
CA ASN A 715 -14.73 -27.07 16.56
C ASN A 715 -14.97 -28.49 16.01
N ARG A 716 -16.19 -28.82 15.58
CA ARG A 716 -16.49 -30.14 14.99
C ARG A 716 -16.73 -30.05 13.50
N LEU A 717 -16.34 -31.11 12.79
CA LEU A 717 -16.79 -31.40 11.44
C LEU A 717 -17.42 -32.80 11.39
N TYR A 718 -18.72 -32.83 11.11
CA TYR A 718 -19.54 -34.03 11.06
C TYR A 718 -19.97 -34.29 9.61
N ILE A 719 -19.59 -35.46 9.09
CA ILE A 719 -19.82 -35.83 7.69
C ILE A 719 -21.13 -36.61 7.55
N ASN A 720 -21.99 -36.18 6.64
CA ASN A 720 -23.28 -36.80 6.36
C ASN A 720 -23.10 -38.04 5.46
N ASN A 721 -24.12 -38.87 5.38
CA ASN A 721 -24.16 -40.03 4.47
C ASN A 721 -25.35 -39.97 3.50
N GLY A 722 -25.89 -38.76 3.31
CA GLY A 722 -27.06 -38.46 2.48
C GLY A 722 -28.39 -38.91 3.04
N LYS A 723 -28.44 -39.24 4.33
CA LYS A 723 -29.67 -39.64 5.05
C LYS A 723 -29.77 -39.02 6.44
N GLY A 724 -29.09 -37.89 6.62
CA GLY A 724 -29.03 -37.17 7.88
C GLY A 724 -28.37 -37.96 9.00
N LYS A 725 -27.45 -38.89 8.68
CA LYS A 725 -26.70 -39.66 9.69
C LYS A 725 -25.21 -39.32 9.61
N PHE A 726 -24.71 -38.78 10.71
CA PHE A 726 -23.42 -38.11 10.75
C PHE A 726 -22.32 -38.94 11.41
N THR A 727 -21.11 -38.79 10.89
CA THR A 727 -19.87 -39.33 11.48
C THR A 727 -18.96 -38.18 11.88
N ASN A 728 -18.41 -38.22 13.10
CA ASN A 728 -17.42 -37.23 13.53
C ASN A 728 -16.08 -37.51 12.85
N GLU A 729 -15.65 -36.63 11.94
CA GLU A 729 -14.36 -36.73 11.25
C GLU A 729 -13.40 -35.58 11.60
N THR A 730 -13.68 -34.86 12.69
CA THR A 730 -12.95 -33.68 13.16
C THR A 730 -11.43 -33.87 13.16
N GLU A 731 -10.92 -34.87 13.87
CA GLU A 731 -9.46 -35.09 14.04
C GLU A 731 -8.74 -35.34 12.70
N ARG A 732 -9.45 -35.93 11.72
CA ARG A 732 -8.89 -36.25 10.42
C ARG A 732 -8.89 -35.04 9.48
N ARG A 733 -9.95 -34.23 9.54
CA ARG A 733 -10.30 -33.29 8.48
C ARG A 733 -10.04 -31.83 8.82
N ILE A 734 -10.07 -31.41 10.09
CA ILE A 734 -9.82 -30.02 10.45
C ILE A 734 -8.65 -29.88 11.44
N PRO A 735 -7.91 -28.75 11.41
CA PRO A 735 -6.83 -28.51 12.36
C PRO A 735 -7.33 -28.51 13.81
N LYS A 736 -6.41 -28.81 14.73
CA LYS A 736 -6.67 -28.58 16.15
C LYS A 736 -6.77 -27.08 16.41
N ASP A 737 -7.85 -26.66 17.06
CA ASP A 737 -8.13 -25.27 17.45
C ASP A 737 -8.25 -25.14 18.98
N GLU A 738 -7.78 -24.01 19.50
CA GLU A 738 -7.83 -23.63 20.91
C GLU A 738 -8.44 -22.22 21.10
N ASP A 739 -8.97 -21.61 20.04
CA ASP A 739 -9.70 -20.34 20.08
C ASP A 739 -11.20 -20.58 20.26
N HIS A 740 -11.89 -19.55 20.76
CA HIS A 740 -13.35 -19.57 20.94
C HIS A 740 -14.01 -19.09 19.65
N THR A 741 -14.58 -20.02 18.89
CA THR A 741 -15.30 -19.71 17.65
C THR A 741 -16.77 -19.47 17.96
N ILE A 742 -17.27 -18.30 17.59
CA ILE A 742 -18.67 -17.90 17.78
C ILE A 742 -19.48 -18.21 16.53
N ASP A 743 -18.96 -17.84 15.37
CA ASP A 743 -19.62 -18.01 14.09
C ASP A 743 -18.66 -18.51 13.02
N ALA A 744 -19.21 -19.19 12.02
CA ALA A 744 -18.47 -19.74 10.90
C ALA A 744 -19.32 -19.76 9.64
N ILE A 745 -18.71 -19.42 8.50
CA ILE A 745 -19.37 -19.57 7.19
C ILE A 745 -18.51 -20.37 6.23
N PHE A 746 -19.18 -20.92 5.21
CA PHE A 746 -18.54 -21.61 4.11
C PHE A 746 -18.47 -20.73 2.87
N GLU A 747 -17.26 -20.48 2.36
CA GLU A 747 -17.06 -19.73 1.12
C GLU A 747 -15.83 -20.24 0.36
N ASP A 748 -15.84 -20.16 -0.98
CA ASP A 748 -14.66 -20.48 -1.80
C ASP A 748 -13.74 -19.26 -1.83
N VAL A 749 -12.84 -19.14 -0.85
CA VAL A 749 -12.07 -17.90 -0.62
C VAL A 749 -10.84 -17.79 -1.50
N ASN A 750 -10.41 -18.92 -2.07
CA ASN A 750 -9.21 -19.02 -2.90
C ASN A 750 -9.54 -19.31 -4.38
N LYS A 751 -10.83 -19.49 -4.71
CA LYS A 751 -11.37 -19.75 -6.04
C LYS A 751 -10.91 -21.07 -6.65
N ASP A 752 -10.70 -22.08 -5.82
CA ASP A 752 -10.35 -23.42 -6.26
C ASP A 752 -11.58 -24.32 -6.53
N GLY A 753 -12.78 -23.81 -6.23
CA GLY A 753 -14.05 -24.50 -6.42
C GLY A 753 -14.52 -25.28 -5.19
N SER A 754 -13.75 -25.29 -4.11
CA SER A 754 -14.09 -25.97 -2.84
C SER A 754 -14.59 -24.96 -1.81
N LYS A 755 -15.50 -25.36 -0.94
CA LYS A 755 -15.93 -24.51 0.18
C LYS A 755 -14.90 -24.56 1.31
N ASP A 756 -14.33 -23.40 1.62
CA ASP A 756 -13.44 -23.14 2.76
C ASP A 756 -14.24 -22.65 3.96
N ILE A 757 -13.65 -22.69 5.16
CA ILE A 757 -14.31 -22.26 6.41
C ILE A 757 -13.69 -20.95 6.88
N VAL A 758 -14.52 -19.92 7.05
CA VAL A 758 -14.13 -18.62 7.60
C VAL A 758 -14.67 -18.52 9.03
N LEU A 759 -13.77 -18.27 10.00
CA LEU A 759 -14.09 -18.35 11.43
C LEU A 759 -14.04 -16.97 12.11
N ALA A 760 -15.14 -16.63 12.78
CA ALA A 760 -15.22 -15.51 13.71
C ALA A 760 -14.86 -15.99 15.12
N ASN A 761 -13.78 -15.44 15.67
CA ASN A 761 -13.24 -15.82 16.97
C ASN A 761 -13.24 -14.63 17.94
N VAL A 762 -13.33 -14.93 19.23
CA VAL A 762 -13.33 -13.94 20.33
C VAL A 762 -12.12 -14.04 21.26
N PHE A 763 -12.02 -13.09 22.20
CA PHE A 763 -10.96 -12.91 23.19
C PHE A 763 -9.59 -12.53 22.63
N GLY A 764 -9.58 -11.70 21.59
CA GLY A 764 -8.36 -11.23 20.93
C GLY A 764 -7.69 -12.35 20.13
N ALA A 765 -8.47 -13.32 19.67
CA ALA A 765 -8.03 -14.32 18.70
C ALA A 765 -7.88 -13.71 17.31
N GLN A 766 -7.17 -14.41 16.43
CA GLN A 766 -7.11 -14.04 15.01
C GLN A 766 -8.33 -14.61 14.27
N ILE A 767 -8.83 -13.89 13.28
CA ILE A 767 -9.68 -14.50 12.24
C ILE A 767 -8.89 -15.64 11.61
N LYS A 768 -9.54 -16.80 11.50
CA LYS A 768 -8.97 -18.00 10.88
C LYS A 768 -9.74 -18.36 9.62
N ILE A 769 -9.02 -18.91 8.65
CA ILE A 769 -9.58 -19.44 7.41
C ILE A 769 -8.98 -20.82 7.21
N TYR A 770 -9.83 -21.82 7.10
CA TYR A 770 -9.46 -23.19 6.84
C TYR A 770 -9.71 -23.49 5.37
N LEU A 771 -8.63 -23.65 4.61
CA LEU A 771 -8.70 -23.97 3.18
C LEU A 771 -8.94 -25.46 2.97
N ASN A 772 -9.93 -25.78 2.16
CA ASN A 772 -10.31 -27.12 1.77
C ASN A 772 -9.48 -27.59 0.58
N ASN A 773 -9.04 -28.85 0.57
CA ASN A 773 -8.34 -29.43 -0.58
C ASN A 773 -9.28 -30.06 -1.63
N GLY A 774 -10.59 -29.77 -1.55
CA GLY A 774 -11.65 -30.32 -2.40
C GLY A 774 -12.11 -31.72 -2.01
N LYS A 775 -11.58 -32.28 -0.92
CA LYS A 775 -12.00 -33.57 -0.36
C LYS A 775 -12.45 -33.44 1.08
N GLY A 776 -12.70 -32.23 1.56
CA GLY A 776 -13.07 -31.93 2.94
C GLY A 776 -11.94 -32.16 3.93
N GLU A 777 -10.68 -32.02 3.51
CA GLU A 777 -9.53 -31.96 4.42
C GLU A 777 -8.97 -30.53 4.39
N PHE A 778 -8.84 -29.94 5.57
CA PHE A 778 -8.66 -28.52 5.74
C PHE A 778 -7.31 -28.16 6.36
N MET A 779 -6.78 -27.01 5.96
CA MET A 779 -5.59 -26.41 6.57
C MET A 779 -5.79 -24.92 6.90
N GLU A 780 -5.31 -24.46 8.05
CA GLU A 780 -5.37 -23.05 8.41
C GLU A 780 -4.39 -22.23 7.57
N ASN A 781 -4.89 -21.18 6.89
CA ASN A 781 -4.06 -20.34 6.03
C ASN A 781 -4.57 -18.88 5.90
N ALA A 782 -5.17 -18.32 6.95
CA ALA A 782 -5.79 -16.99 6.91
C ALA A 782 -4.82 -15.89 6.47
N THR A 783 -3.56 -15.92 6.92
CA THR A 783 -2.60 -14.85 6.60
C THR A 783 -2.26 -14.81 5.12
N ALA A 784 -2.25 -15.94 4.41
CA ALA A 784 -2.02 -15.96 2.98
C ALA A 784 -3.23 -15.40 2.20
N ILE A 785 -4.44 -15.67 2.67
CA ILE A 785 -5.68 -15.20 2.05
C ILE A 785 -5.93 -13.72 2.31
N LEU A 786 -5.72 -13.26 3.55
CA LEU A 786 -6.03 -11.89 3.99
C LEU A 786 -4.84 -10.93 3.90
N GLY A 787 -3.64 -11.44 3.60
CA GLY A 787 -2.40 -10.66 3.50
C GLY A 787 -1.80 -10.19 4.82
N LYS A 788 -2.56 -10.25 5.92
CA LYS A 788 -2.11 -9.94 7.29
C LYS A 788 -2.98 -10.68 8.31
N LYS A 789 -2.54 -10.67 9.58
CA LYS A 789 -3.34 -11.18 10.70
C LYS A 789 -4.38 -10.14 11.13
N HIS A 790 -5.63 -10.59 11.32
CA HIS A 790 -6.72 -9.78 11.84
C HIS A 790 -7.10 -10.26 13.24
N VAL A 791 -6.53 -9.62 14.28
CA VAL A 791 -6.82 -9.93 15.69
C VAL A 791 -8.00 -9.10 16.18
N ARG A 792 -9.09 -9.73 16.63
CA ARG A 792 -10.35 -9.04 17.01
C ARG A 792 -11.27 -9.93 17.85
N ASP A 793 -12.40 -9.37 18.28
CA ASP A 793 -13.48 -10.09 18.94
C ASP A 793 -14.68 -10.17 17.99
N ALA A 794 -14.57 -11.02 16.97
CA ALA A 794 -15.61 -11.17 15.96
C ALA A 794 -16.69 -12.14 16.45
N LEU A 795 -17.94 -11.70 16.36
CA LEU A 795 -19.12 -12.45 16.81
C LEU A 795 -19.91 -13.05 15.65
N GLY A 796 -20.01 -12.33 14.53
CA GLY A 796 -20.70 -12.79 13.33
C GLY A 796 -19.90 -12.50 12.06
N VAL A 797 -20.14 -13.30 11.02
CA VAL A 797 -19.51 -13.13 9.71
C VAL A 797 -20.49 -13.44 8.57
N ILE A 798 -20.46 -12.63 7.51
CA ILE A 798 -21.19 -12.88 6.27
C ILE A 798 -20.29 -12.78 5.04
N ALA A 799 -20.68 -13.48 3.98
CA ALA A 799 -20.10 -13.38 2.64
C ALA A 799 -21.12 -12.87 1.63
N ALA A 800 -20.91 -11.68 1.08
CA ALA A 800 -21.82 -11.02 0.16
C ALA A 800 -21.07 -10.11 -0.81
N ASP A 801 -21.62 -9.87 -2.00
CA ASP A 801 -21.08 -8.85 -2.92
C ASP A 801 -21.48 -7.46 -2.40
N LEU A 802 -20.57 -6.81 -1.68
CA LEU A 802 -20.84 -5.53 -1.01
C LEU A 802 -20.36 -4.35 -1.84
N ASN A 803 -19.62 -4.57 -2.93
CA ASN A 803 -19.07 -3.51 -3.78
C ASN A 803 -19.52 -3.59 -5.26
N GLY A 804 -20.44 -4.51 -5.57
CA GLY A 804 -21.05 -4.67 -6.88
C GLY A 804 -20.10 -5.22 -7.95
N ASP A 805 -18.97 -5.80 -7.58
CA ASP A 805 -17.98 -6.33 -8.53
C ASP A 805 -18.25 -7.79 -8.96
N GLY A 806 -19.31 -8.40 -8.42
CA GLY A 806 -19.71 -9.78 -8.69
C GLY A 806 -18.95 -10.82 -7.86
N LYS A 807 -18.14 -10.40 -6.89
CA LYS A 807 -17.40 -11.27 -5.98
C LYS A 807 -17.91 -11.11 -4.55
N LYS A 808 -17.69 -12.12 -3.72
CA LYS A 808 -18.11 -12.07 -2.32
C LYS A 808 -17.02 -11.46 -1.45
N ASP A 809 -17.39 -10.38 -0.79
CA ASP A 809 -16.67 -9.70 0.27
C ASP A 809 -17.05 -10.28 1.63
N PHE A 810 -16.27 -9.96 2.68
CA PHE A 810 -16.61 -10.32 4.04
C PHE A 810 -16.89 -9.11 4.92
N TYR A 811 -17.95 -9.22 5.72
CA TYR A 811 -18.20 -8.35 6.85
C TYR A 811 -18.15 -9.15 8.14
N PHE A 812 -17.38 -8.68 9.11
CA PHE A 812 -17.31 -9.25 10.46
C PHE A 812 -17.77 -8.23 11.48
N CYS A 813 -18.83 -8.56 12.21
CA CYS A 813 -19.34 -7.75 13.31
C CYS A 813 -18.59 -8.10 14.61
N ASP A 814 -18.23 -7.08 15.39
CA ASP A 814 -17.37 -7.20 16.56
C ASP A 814 -18.06 -6.80 17.87
N ARG A 815 -17.65 -7.44 18.96
CA ARG A 815 -17.83 -6.91 20.30
C ARG A 815 -16.83 -5.78 20.54
N PHE A 816 -17.29 -4.62 21.01
CA PHE A 816 -16.37 -3.52 21.32
C PHE A 816 -15.38 -3.91 22.43
N ASN A 817 -14.12 -4.08 22.04
CA ASN A 817 -13.03 -4.32 22.98
C ASN A 817 -12.15 -3.06 23.12
N PRO A 818 -12.18 -2.36 24.28
CA PRO A 818 -11.42 -1.13 24.47
C PRO A 818 -9.90 -1.32 24.40
N ASN A 819 -9.41 -2.55 24.62
CA ASN A 819 -7.97 -2.85 24.50
C ASN A 819 -7.51 -2.99 23.04
N LEU A 820 -8.43 -3.30 22.13
CA LEU A 820 -8.15 -3.43 20.70
C LEU A 820 -8.49 -2.15 19.94
N GLY A 821 -9.52 -1.41 20.37
CA GLY A 821 -9.92 -0.12 19.79
C GLY A 821 -10.36 -0.22 18.32
N LYS A 822 -10.91 -1.37 17.91
CA LYS A 822 -11.32 -1.66 16.53
C LYS A 822 -12.81 -1.43 16.32
N LYS A 823 -13.17 -1.02 15.09
CA LYS A 823 -14.52 -1.09 14.51
C LYS A 823 -14.71 -2.46 13.85
N ASP A 824 -15.91 -2.78 13.40
CA ASP A 824 -16.20 -3.92 12.52
C ASP A 824 -15.25 -3.98 11.31
N LEU A 825 -15.06 -5.17 10.72
CA LEU A 825 -14.11 -5.39 9.63
C LEU A 825 -14.86 -5.61 8.33
N LEU A 826 -14.48 -4.81 7.34
CA LEU A 826 -14.86 -5.01 5.96
C LEU A 826 -13.64 -5.46 5.17
N LEU A 827 -13.74 -6.61 4.52
CA LEU A 827 -12.74 -7.15 3.62
C LEU A 827 -13.33 -7.24 2.22
N LEU A 828 -12.81 -6.43 1.29
CA LEU A 828 -13.22 -6.49 -0.09
C LEU A 828 -12.28 -7.42 -0.87
N GLU A 829 -12.83 -8.21 -1.80
CA GLU A 829 -12.02 -9.05 -2.67
C GLU A 829 -11.22 -8.20 -3.70
N ASN A 830 -10.02 -8.65 -4.06
CA ASN A 830 -9.09 -7.92 -4.95
C ASN A 830 -9.36 -8.10 -6.45
#